data_AF-A0A2V2BRT0-F1
#
_entry.id   AF-A0A2V2BRT0-F1
#
_cell.length_a   1.000
_cell.length_b   1.000
_cell.length_c   1.000
_cell.angle_alpha   90.00
_cell.angle_beta   90.00
_cell.angle_gamma   90.00
#
_symmetry.space_group_name_H-M   'P 1'
#
loop_
_entity.id
_entity.type
_entity.pdbx_description
1 polymer ?
#
loop_
_entity_poly.entity_id
_entity_poly.type
_entity_poly.pdbx_seq_one_letter_code
_entity_poly.pdbx_strand_id
1 'polypeptide(L)'
;MNYYEIILHNITIKTEGNTTLNLTNITITNTNQKPVLEIRGIKATITYTNLTTNNNIIIFENTQYISIRNNNFITNVTNDVKAISIKNVVNIDSYNNNITITANITQDNKEHTIVAIDGINLTSISYFNIIITNLNEVNDNIVGVNIVNPERYDNRLSVSKNKIQIKGFNNVCAINMINQTLSITENTIQISAKNTIAMNITTSKATGIYNDIESNTINMISTMNNTGIILNSCENMAIRETNFTNIMSKNITGIQVNNSTNMQLLGLVMNLNGNNIIAINLNNTSKIDITLSNITVNTNINQAPIILNSAEEILIANNSIITTTENTIKIDEKSSKSIIENNVLYALKLGDDSVLKENNNYIVVIDNTPVKSYKNLLLNDYTYDGFFDENGVLRDEIPTGANITLTGNLYNRVLNITRPVNLIGNDVLSLINTTIIVNAKNTNITNIYMKGYDNTKLIINANNCNINIPKINMQNTINENITLITLNGNNNNISITDISTTNQENNANITLLKITGKQNSITIGSMKANNFTNSTAIKLDNADKNYLNISGRVQSTVILAMDTGYGIILNNSNYNNIITSTIVSSRTKNVGFLFSNSSNNIIYNARFEGLKEKALILENNSNYNKIFGLRISFSTLNMTPISIINSSHNILEGNSITFTGEAYPVEILNGFENEIKYNALSSTTYKGDNGVYQKTDDDNAPQNNIISENYNSVSNLGSYIGINSNGLPLKIHQTITLTARPVDFTFKGGNFTFIVNGKEIGTVETQKTENASINYTITGKEGDKLIVTVIVRDTQLKVVTNTSVSQLISKLDSNILLPNIISDNGKTTISAIVLDEEGNIQTSGKVAIKLNGKTQGVVDINNGIAQLTVDSSKLSAKNYTITAVYGGNSMTEKSTSDATLTITKTTPKITIETTNVKRTNNTTITVKLTDDQNNNIAGNTKVAVKLNGKTITHTTSQNGIIKINMDLTQYKNSQYDLTIVSGENNRYNTARMTTKLAIE
;
A
#
# COMPACT_ATOMS: atom_id res chain seq x y z
N MET A 1 55.64 22.08 -1.41
CA MET A 1 57.00 22.26 -1.98
C MET A 1 56.88 22.13 -3.49
N ASN A 2 57.36 23.12 -4.24
CA ASN A 2 57.39 23.09 -5.72
C ASN A 2 58.38 22.00 -6.17
N TYR A 3 57.91 20.79 -6.42
CA TYR A 3 58.71 19.76 -7.08
C TYR A 3 58.58 19.95 -8.59
N TYR A 4 59.71 20.15 -9.27
CA TYR A 4 59.79 20.08 -10.73
C TYR A 4 59.31 18.69 -11.16
N GLU A 5 58.36 18.64 -12.09
CA GLU A 5 57.86 17.39 -12.66
C GLU A 5 58.96 16.78 -13.54
N ILE A 6 59.67 15.77 -13.03
CA ILE A 6 60.65 15.02 -13.83
C ILE A 6 59.84 14.05 -14.70
N ILE A 7 59.84 14.29 -16.01
CA ILE A 7 59.18 13.44 -17.02
C ILE A 7 60.24 12.66 -17.79
N LEU A 8 60.19 11.34 -17.68
CA LEU A 8 61.08 10.40 -18.37
C LEU A 8 60.32 9.67 -19.48
N HIS A 9 60.96 9.46 -20.64
CA HIS A 9 60.33 8.78 -21.78
C HIS A 9 61.13 7.54 -22.19
N ASN A 10 60.43 6.42 -22.42
CA ASN A 10 61.01 5.16 -22.89
C ASN A 10 62.17 4.62 -22.04
N ILE A 11 62.07 4.79 -20.71
CA ILE A 11 63.05 4.34 -19.72
C ILE A 11 62.46 3.19 -18.90
N THR A 12 63.23 2.12 -18.74
CA THR A 12 62.95 1.03 -17.80
C THR A 12 63.96 1.06 -16.67
N ILE A 13 63.49 1.15 -15.43
CA ILE A 13 64.36 1.10 -14.25
C ILE A 13 64.41 -0.34 -13.74
N LYS A 14 65.62 -0.88 -13.65
CA LYS A 14 65.87 -2.24 -13.20
C LYS A 14 66.70 -2.25 -11.92
N THR A 15 66.30 -3.07 -10.95
CA THR A 15 67.06 -3.29 -9.70
C THR A 15 67.29 -4.79 -9.49
N GLU A 16 68.44 -5.16 -8.94
CA GLU A 16 68.88 -6.55 -8.75
C GLU A 16 69.60 -6.71 -7.39
N GLY A 17 69.57 -7.91 -6.82
CA GLY A 17 70.34 -8.26 -5.61
C GLY A 17 70.01 -7.39 -4.40
N ASN A 18 71.03 -6.83 -3.74
CA ASN A 18 70.87 -6.08 -2.48
C ASN A 18 70.46 -4.61 -2.67
N THR A 19 69.99 -4.23 -3.86
CA THR A 19 69.65 -2.83 -4.18
C THR A 19 68.36 -2.38 -3.49
N THR A 20 68.28 -1.08 -3.19
CA THR A 20 67.06 -0.42 -2.68
C THR A 20 66.67 0.70 -3.64
N LEU A 21 65.40 0.72 -4.06
CA LEU A 21 64.84 1.78 -4.90
C LEU A 21 64.02 2.76 -4.06
N ASN A 22 64.21 4.06 -4.26
CA ASN A 22 63.32 5.11 -3.79
C ASN A 22 62.96 6.03 -4.97
N LEU A 23 61.70 5.97 -5.41
CA LEU A 23 61.15 6.72 -6.53
C LEU A 23 60.03 7.63 -6.02
N THR A 24 60.23 8.95 -6.04
CA THR A 24 59.26 9.92 -5.51
C THR A 24 59.09 11.11 -6.45
N ASN A 25 57.85 11.55 -6.71
CA ASN A 25 57.51 12.71 -7.57
C ASN A 25 58.05 12.60 -9.03
N ILE A 26 57.91 11.43 -9.66
CA ILE A 26 58.41 11.17 -11.02
C ILE A 26 57.28 10.68 -11.94
N THR A 27 57.28 11.18 -13.17
CA THR A 27 56.42 10.70 -14.27
C THR A 27 57.28 9.92 -15.28
N ILE A 28 56.87 8.71 -15.67
CA ILE A 28 57.54 7.91 -16.70
C ILE A 28 56.53 7.41 -17.74
N THR A 29 56.82 7.61 -19.03
CA THR A 29 55.95 7.17 -20.14
C THR A 29 56.74 6.32 -21.15
N ASN A 30 56.37 5.04 -21.29
CA ASN A 30 56.99 4.09 -22.22
C ASN A 30 56.05 3.68 -23.36
N THR A 31 56.38 4.00 -24.60
CA THR A 31 55.66 3.56 -25.80
C THR A 31 56.34 2.39 -26.52
N ASN A 32 57.54 2.00 -26.07
CA ASN A 32 58.40 0.97 -26.64
C ASN A 32 58.05 -0.48 -26.23
N GLN A 33 56.82 -0.73 -25.76
CA GLN A 33 56.35 -2.04 -25.29
C GLN A 33 57.23 -2.70 -24.21
N LYS A 34 57.89 -1.91 -23.35
CA LYS A 34 58.65 -2.42 -22.20
C LYS A 34 58.02 -2.02 -20.87
N PRO A 35 58.26 -2.79 -19.80
CA PRO A 35 57.84 -2.37 -18.48
C PRO A 35 58.52 -1.09 -18.02
N VAL A 36 57.89 -0.38 -17.09
CA VAL A 36 58.46 0.83 -16.49
C VAL A 36 59.46 0.44 -15.40
N LEU A 37 59.07 -0.49 -14.53
CA LEU A 37 59.87 -0.93 -13.39
C LEU A 37 60.05 -2.46 -13.37
N GLU A 38 61.29 -2.92 -13.31
CA GLU A 38 61.67 -4.32 -13.05
C GLU A 38 62.45 -4.40 -11.73
N ILE A 39 61.76 -4.80 -10.66
CA ILE A 39 62.28 -4.71 -9.31
C ILE A 39 62.61 -6.09 -8.76
N ARG A 40 63.92 -6.33 -8.58
CA ARG A 40 64.48 -7.55 -7.97
C ARG A 40 65.48 -7.24 -6.85
N GLY A 41 65.45 -6.00 -6.37
CA GLY A 41 66.18 -5.56 -5.18
C GLY A 41 65.48 -5.96 -3.88
N ILE A 42 66.13 -5.73 -2.74
CA ILE A 42 65.59 -6.04 -1.40
C ILE A 42 64.36 -5.18 -1.05
N LYS A 43 64.40 -3.89 -1.40
CA LYS A 43 63.38 -2.91 -0.98
C LYS A 43 63.05 -1.92 -2.09
N ALA A 44 61.77 -1.59 -2.23
CA ALA A 44 61.30 -0.54 -3.13
C ALA A 44 60.30 0.40 -2.45
N THR A 45 60.51 1.70 -2.62
CA THR A 45 59.57 2.77 -2.23
C THR A 45 59.19 3.56 -3.46
N ILE A 46 57.89 3.61 -3.79
CA ILE A 46 57.35 4.28 -4.97
C ILE A 46 56.19 5.17 -4.49
N THR A 47 56.39 6.48 -4.51
CA THR A 47 55.42 7.43 -3.93
C THR A 47 55.17 8.64 -4.84
N TYR A 48 53.92 9.07 -5.01
CA TYR A 48 53.59 10.25 -5.83
C TYR A 48 54.12 10.15 -7.27
N THR A 49 54.01 8.97 -7.89
CA THR A 49 54.48 8.73 -9.26
C THR A 49 53.35 8.54 -10.26
N ASN A 50 53.60 8.89 -11.53
CA ASN A 50 52.72 8.58 -12.66
C ASN A 50 53.49 7.68 -13.65
N LEU A 51 53.12 6.41 -13.76
CA LEU A 51 53.80 5.46 -14.65
C LEU A 51 52.87 4.99 -15.76
N THR A 52 53.25 5.23 -17.01
CA THR A 52 52.46 4.88 -18.19
C THR A 52 53.24 3.96 -19.13
N THR A 53 52.64 2.88 -19.61
CA THR A 53 53.25 2.02 -20.65
C THR A 53 52.21 1.36 -21.56
N ASN A 54 52.66 0.64 -22.58
CA ASN A 54 51.84 -0.28 -23.39
C ASN A 54 52.18 -1.76 -23.10
N ASN A 55 52.72 -2.06 -21.91
CA ASN A 55 53.07 -3.39 -21.40
C ASN A 55 52.73 -3.47 -19.89
N ASN A 56 53.24 -4.47 -19.17
CA ASN A 56 53.26 -4.52 -17.71
C ASN A 56 53.89 -3.25 -17.16
N ILE A 57 53.31 -2.62 -16.15
CA ILE A 57 53.82 -1.37 -15.58
C ILE A 57 54.98 -1.69 -14.63
N ILE A 58 54.75 -2.63 -13.70
CA ILE A 58 55.70 -2.99 -12.65
C ILE A 58 55.80 -4.50 -12.52
N ILE A 59 57.03 -5.01 -12.41
CA ILE A 59 57.33 -6.40 -12.11
C ILE A 59 58.15 -6.45 -10.81
N PHE A 60 57.63 -7.09 -9.77
CA PHE A 60 58.34 -7.37 -8.52
C PHE A 60 58.66 -8.87 -8.41
N GLU A 61 59.93 -9.21 -8.22
CA GLU A 61 60.34 -10.60 -7.99
C GLU A 61 61.34 -10.67 -6.82
N ASN A 62 61.01 -11.49 -5.81
CA ASN A 62 61.85 -11.73 -4.63
C ASN A 62 62.21 -10.45 -3.82
N THR A 63 61.38 -9.42 -3.91
CA THR A 63 61.53 -8.18 -3.12
C THR A 63 60.98 -8.41 -1.72
N GLN A 64 61.74 -8.09 -0.67
CA GLN A 64 61.31 -8.33 0.70
C GLN A 64 60.29 -7.28 1.18
N TYR A 65 60.49 -6.01 0.81
CA TYR A 65 59.68 -4.88 1.28
C TYR A 65 59.28 -3.94 0.14
N ILE A 66 57.98 -3.72 -0.03
CA ILE A 66 57.41 -2.77 -1.00
C ILE A 66 56.59 -1.74 -0.25
N SER A 67 56.86 -0.45 -0.51
CA SER A 67 55.99 0.67 -0.13
C SER A 67 55.52 1.39 -1.39
N ILE A 68 54.22 1.32 -1.70
CA ILE A 68 53.61 1.92 -2.89
C ILE A 68 52.46 2.85 -2.48
N ARG A 69 52.63 4.17 -2.58
CA ARG A 69 51.65 5.13 -2.05
C ARG A 69 51.36 6.30 -2.99
N ASN A 70 50.09 6.69 -3.12
CA ASN A 70 49.68 7.89 -3.85
C ASN A 70 50.14 7.91 -5.32
N ASN A 71 50.03 6.79 -6.03
CA ASN A 71 50.52 6.66 -7.41
C ASN A 71 49.39 6.53 -8.44
N ASN A 72 49.68 6.87 -9.70
CA ASN A 72 48.83 6.56 -10.86
C ASN A 72 49.60 5.65 -11.83
N PHE A 73 49.04 4.48 -12.11
CA PHE A 73 49.60 3.48 -13.00
C PHE A 73 48.66 3.30 -14.19
N ILE A 74 49.14 3.55 -15.41
CA ILE A 74 48.34 3.51 -16.63
C ILE A 74 48.98 2.53 -17.61
N THR A 75 48.19 1.62 -18.17
CA THR A 75 48.65 0.82 -19.32
C THR A 75 47.60 0.73 -20.43
N ASN A 76 48.05 0.93 -21.67
CA ASN A 76 47.21 0.86 -22.87
C ASN A 76 47.69 -0.29 -23.75
N VAL A 77 46.92 -1.36 -23.84
CA VAL A 77 47.39 -2.62 -24.46
C VAL A 77 46.51 -3.07 -25.61
N THR A 78 47.14 -3.78 -26.55
CA THR A 78 46.46 -4.43 -27.70
C THR A 78 46.49 -5.96 -27.61
N ASN A 79 47.11 -6.53 -26.56
CA ASN A 79 47.27 -7.97 -26.27
C ASN A 79 47.19 -8.19 -24.74
N ASP A 80 47.42 -9.43 -24.30
CA ASP A 80 47.52 -9.82 -22.89
C ASP A 80 48.43 -8.91 -22.06
N VAL A 81 48.03 -8.67 -20.80
CA VAL A 81 48.82 -7.83 -19.87
C VAL A 81 48.65 -8.27 -18.42
N LYS A 82 49.73 -8.11 -17.66
CA LYS A 82 49.73 -8.15 -16.19
C LYS A 82 50.27 -6.82 -15.67
N ALA A 83 49.40 -5.85 -15.45
CA ALA A 83 49.84 -4.47 -15.20
C ALA A 83 50.80 -4.36 -14.02
N ILE A 84 50.53 -5.07 -12.93
CA ILE A 84 51.48 -5.27 -11.84
C ILE A 84 51.64 -6.77 -11.58
N SER A 85 52.87 -7.27 -11.68
CA SER A 85 53.21 -8.66 -11.34
C SER A 85 54.00 -8.69 -10.04
N ILE A 86 53.61 -9.55 -9.10
CA ILE A 86 54.22 -9.65 -7.77
C ILE A 86 54.53 -11.12 -7.46
N LYS A 87 55.81 -11.45 -7.24
CA LYS A 87 56.23 -12.80 -6.92
C LYS A 87 57.15 -12.83 -5.71
N ASN A 88 56.81 -13.65 -4.71
CA ASN A 88 57.59 -13.90 -3.50
C ASN A 88 57.89 -12.62 -2.72
N VAL A 89 56.86 -11.90 -2.29
CA VAL A 89 56.99 -10.63 -1.55
C VAL A 89 56.38 -10.75 -0.17
N VAL A 90 57.20 -10.52 0.85
CA VAL A 90 56.78 -10.76 2.24
C VAL A 90 56.02 -9.57 2.83
N ASN A 91 56.42 -8.33 2.53
CA ASN A 91 55.80 -7.14 3.14
C ASN A 91 55.41 -6.11 2.07
N ILE A 92 54.10 -5.85 1.94
CA ILE A 92 53.54 -4.85 1.04
C ILE A 92 52.77 -3.81 1.86
N ASP A 93 53.19 -2.57 1.71
CA ASP A 93 52.58 -1.39 2.32
C ASP A 93 52.03 -0.52 1.20
N SER A 94 50.69 -0.51 1.06
CA SER A 94 49.99 0.13 -0.05
C SER A 94 48.95 1.11 0.46
N TYR A 95 48.90 2.31 -0.15
CA TYR A 95 47.90 3.32 0.19
C TYR A 95 47.59 4.23 -1.00
N ASN A 96 46.32 4.33 -1.38
CA ASN A 96 45.81 5.28 -2.38
C ASN A 96 46.54 5.17 -3.74
N ASN A 97 46.48 4.02 -4.39
CA ASN A 97 47.07 3.82 -5.72
C ASN A 97 45.98 3.62 -6.78
N ASN A 98 46.08 4.29 -7.92
CA ASN A 98 45.19 4.11 -9.06
C ASN A 98 45.85 3.22 -10.11
N ILE A 99 45.13 2.23 -10.63
CA ILE A 99 45.51 1.43 -11.79
C ILE A 99 44.45 1.64 -12.86
N THR A 100 44.84 2.12 -14.04
CA THR A 100 43.95 2.26 -15.20
C THR A 100 44.48 1.43 -16.35
N ILE A 101 43.66 0.51 -16.84
CA ILE A 101 43.97 -0.34 -18.00
C ILE A 101 42.96 -0.05 -19.10
N THR A 102 43.45 0.38 -20.26
CA THR A 102 42.64 0.51 -21.46
C THR A 102 43.08 -0.55 -22.46
N ALA A 103 42.22 -1.52 -22.74
CA ALA A 103 42.49 -2.56 -23.72
C ALA A 103 41.80 -2.25 -25.06
N ASN A 104 42.56 -2.24 -26.14
CA ASN A 104 42.10 -2.05 -27.51
C ASN A 104 42.56 -3.25 -28.37
N ILE A 105 42.04 -4.42 -28.03
CA ILE A 105 42.46 -5.70 -28.62
C ILE A 105 41.77 -5.91 -29.96
N THR A 106 42.53 -6.32 -30.98
CA THR A 106 42.00 -6.61 -32.32
C THR A 106 41.06 -7.83 -32.26
N GLN A 107 39.93 -7.79 -32.98
CA GLN A 107 39.01 -8.92 -33.07
C GLN A 107 39.69 -10.14 -33.69
N ASP A 108 39.93 -11.17 -32.86
CA ASP A 108 40.33 -12.50 -33.28
C ASP A 108 39.56 -13.56 -32.46
N ASN A 109 39.77 -14.84 -32.79
CA ASN A 109 39.14 -15.96 -32.09
C ASN A 109 39.93 -16.43 -30.85
N LYS A 110 40.97 -15.71 -30.42
CA LYS A 110 41.79 -16.11 -29.28
C LYS A 110 41.21 -15.54 -27.99
N GLU A 111 41.43 -16.25 -26.88
CA GLU A 111 41.15 -15.71 -25.55
C GLU A 111 42.29 -14.77 -25.15
N HIS A 112 41.95 -13.54 -24.76
CA HIS A 112 42.93 -12.55 -24.29
C HIS A 112 42.77 -12.30 -22.79
N THR A 113 43.88 -12.35 -22.06
CA THR A 113 43.92 -12.25 -20.59
C THR A 113 44.46 -10.89 -20.15
N ILE A 114 43.62 -10.14 -19.42
CA ILE A 114 43.99 -8.84 -18.86
C ILE A 114 43.93 -8.93 -17.34
N VAL A 115 45.06 -8.68 -16.67
CA VAL A 115 45.14 -8.71 -15.21
C VAL A 115 45.69 -7.40 -14.67
N ALA A 116 45.01 -6.77 -13.72
CA ALA A 116 45.55 -5.56 -13.08
C ALA A 116 46.64 -5.88 -12.06
N ILE A 117 46.41 -6.85 -11.17
CA ILE A 117 47.41 -7.32 -10.22
C ILE A 117 47.47 -8.85 -10.29
N ASP A 118 48.63 -9.38 -10.70
CA ASP A 118 48.94 -10.81 -10.73
C ASP A 118 49.95 -11.13 -9.63
N GLY A 119 49.64 -12.10 -8.76
CA GLY A 119 50.43 -12.34 -7.56
C GLY A 119 50.64 -13.81 -7.19
N ILE A 120 51.83 -14.10 -6.67
CA ILE A 120 52.24 -15.40 -6.09
C ILE A 120 53.02 -15.14 -4.78
N ASN A 121 52.69 -15.87 -3.72
CA ASN A 121 53.35 -15.82 -2.41
C ASN A 121 53.49 -14.38 -1.86
N LEU A 122 52.35 -13.74 -1.60
CA LEU A 122 52.28 -12.38 -1.05
C LEU A 122 51.33 -12.27 0.14
N THR A 123 51.47 -11.19 0.91
CA THR A 123 50.77 -10.99 2.19
C THR A 123 49.67 -9.93 2.19
N SER A 124 49.70 -8.95 1.27
CA SER A 124 48.64 -7.93 1.20
C SER A 124 48.48 -7.30 -0.19
N ILE A 125 47.24 -6.91 -0.51
CA ILE A 125 46.84 -6.01 -1.60
C ILE A 125 45.77 -5.07 -1.05
N SER A 126 46.09 -3.81 -0.81
CA SER A 126 45.13 -2.90 -0.16
C SER A 126 45.16 -1.48 -0.71
N TYR A 127 44.03 -0.78 -0.60
CA TYR A 127 43.88 0.62 -1.02
C TYR A 127 44.22 0.88 -2.50
N PHE A 128 43.86 -0.04 -3.39
CA PHE A 128 43.92 0.18 -4.84
C PHE A 128 42.56 0.58 -5.40
N ASN A 129 42.56 1.56 -6.30
CA ASN A 129 41.45 1.88 -7.19
C ASN A 129 41.79 1.39 -8.59
N ILE A 130 41.20 0.25 -8.96
CA ILE A 130 41.46 -0.48 -10.21
C ILE A 130 40.33 -0.17 -11.19
N ILE A 131 40.68 0.36 -12.36
CA ILE A 131 39.75 0.63 -13.46
C ILE A 131 40.27 -0.10 -14.69
N ILE A 132 39.48 -1.04 -15.22
CA ILE A 132 39.80 -1.76 -16.46
C ILE A 132 38.65 -1.55 -17.45
N THR A 133 38.96 -1.06 -18.65
CA THR A 133 38.01 -0.90 -19.74
C THR A 133 38.54 -1.56 -21.00
N ASN A 134 37.80 -2.55 -21.52
CA ASN A 134 38.03 -3.06 -22.88
C ASN A 134 37.14 -2.30 -23.87
N LEU A 135 37.72 -1.89 -25.01
CA LEU A 135 37.05 -1.06 -26.01
C LEU A 135 36.42 -1.86 -27.16
N ASN A 136 36.83 -3.12 -27.37
CA ASN A 136 36.36 -3.94 -28.50
C ASN A 136 35.68 -5.23 -28.05
N GLU A 137 34.59 -5.61 -28.73
CA GLU A 137 33.91 -6.90 -28.54
C GLU A 137 34.83 -8.06 -28.95
N VAL A 138 35.49 -8.68 -27.98
CA VAL A 138 36.40 -9.82 -28.14
C VAL A 138 36.15 -10.90 -27.08
N ASN A 139 36.76 -12.07 -27.25
CA ASN A 139 36.79 -13.10 -26.22
C ASN A 139 37.81 -12.76 -25.13
N ASP A 140 37.48 -11.80 -24.25
CA ASP A 140 38.34 -11.39 -23.14
C ASP A 140 38.09 -12.18 -21.84
N ASN A 141 39.15 -12.33 -21.07
CA ASN A 141 39.15 -12.83 -19.71
C ASN A 141 39.89 -11.83 -18.82
N ILE A 142 39.11 -10.99 -18.13
CA ILE A 142 39.64 -9.88 -17.35
C ILE A 142 39.59 -10.21 -15.87
N VAL A 143 40.74 -10.08 -15.19
CA VAL A 143 40.85 -10.26 -13.74
C VAL A 143 41.36 -8.99 -13.06
N GLY A 144 40.65 -8.52 -12.04
CA GLY A 144 41.11 -7.37 -11.23
C GLY A 144 42.35 -7.75 -10.40
N VAL A 145 42.16 -8.67 -9.47
CA VAL A 145 43.21 -9.21 -8.60
C VAL A 145 43.27 -10.72 -8.77
N ASN A 146 44.39 -11.24 -9.24
CA ASN A 146 44.62 -12.66 -9.50
C ASN A 146 45.74 -13.20 -8.61
N ILE A 147 45.41 -14.00 -7.60
CA ILE A 147 46.38 -14.60 -6.68
C ILE A 147 46.30 -16.12 -6.72
N VAL A 148 47.22 -16.74 -7.46
CA VAL A 148 47.19 -18.18 -7.73
C VAL A 148 48.50 -18.80 -7.28
N ASN A 149 48.48 -19.46 -6.12
CA ASN A 149 49.66 -20.16 -5.61
C ASN A 149 49.70 -21.60 -6.13
N PRO A 150 50.86 -22.09 -6.60
CA PRO A 150 50.99 -23.46 -7.08
C PRO A 150 50.81 -24.50 -5.97
N GLU A 151 51.21 -24.14 -4.75
CA GLU A 151 51.04 -24.91 -3.53
C GLU A 151 50.41 -24.03 -2.44
N ARG A 152 49.92 -24.63 -1.35
CA ARG A 152 49.32 -23.90 -0.24
C ARG A 152 50.32 -22.90 0.35
N TYR A 153 49.94 -21.63 0.37
CA TYR A 153 50.67 -20.56 1.06
C TYR A 153 50.04 -20.29 2.43
N ASP A 154 50.82 -20.50 3.49
CA ASP A 154 50.29 -20.47 4.86
C ASP A 154 50.12 -19.06 5.45
N ASN A 155 50.86 -18.07 4.92
CA ASN A 155 50.70 -16.69 5.38
C ASN A 155 49.35 -16.13 4.93
N ARG A 156 48.61 -15.55 5.87
CA ARG A 156 47.29 -14.96 5.62
C ARG A 156 47.41 -13.73 4.73
N LEU A 157 46.76 -13.78 3.58
CA LEU A 157 46.72 -12.70 2.61
C LEU A 157 45.54 -11.76 2.86
N SER A 158 45.83 -10.47 3.05
CA SER A 158 44.82 -9.43 3.20
C SER A 158 44.53 -8.70 1.88
N VAL A 159 43.29 -8.79 1.38
CA VAL A 159 42.79 -8.01 0.25
C VAL A 159 41.74 -7.02 0.77
N SER A 160 42.15 -5.78 1.06
CA SER A 160 41.28 -4.85 1.79
C SER A 160 41.15 -3.46 1.18
N LYS A 161 39.97 -2.85 1.31
CA LYS A 161 39.71 -1.45 0.96
C LYS A 161 40.05 -1.10 -0.50
N ASN A 162 39.88 -2.06 -1.41
CA ASN A 162 40.07 -1.83 -2.83
C ASN A 162 38.75 -1.43 -3.50
N LYS A 163 38.83 -0.56 -4.51
CA LYS A 163 37.72 -0.24 -5.41
C LYS A 163 38.05 -0.84 -6.78
N ILE A 164 37.25 -1.81 -7.23
CA ILE A 164 37.50 -2.55 -8.47
C ILE A 164 36.35 -2.28 -9.44
N GLN A 165 36.64 -1.60 -10.55
CA GLN A 165 35.69 -1.26 -11.61
C GLN A 165 36.15 -1.87 -12.93
N ILE A 166 35.40 -2.84 -13.47
CA ILE A 166 35.78 -3.56 -14.69
C ILE A 166 34.63 -3.57 -15.69
N LYS A 167 34.90 -3.14 -16.92
CA LYS A 167 34.01 -3.28 -18.07
C LYS A 167 34.68 -4.13 -19.14
N GLY A 168 34.25 -5.38 -19.27
CA GLY A 168 34.66 -6.33 -20.30
C GLY A 168 33.49 -6.79 -21.17
N PHE A 169 33.76 -7.68 -22.13
CA PHE A 169 32.75 -8.17 -23.06
C PHE A 169 32.32 -9.61 -22.79
N ASN A 170 33.24 -10.54 -22.57
CA ASN A 170 32.99 -11.96 -22.38
C ASN A 170 33.08 -12.38 -20.90
N ASN A 171 34.27 -12.52 -20.32
CA ASN A 171 34.47 -13.03 -18.96
C ASN A 171 35.18 -12.02 -18.06
N VAL A 172 34.61 -11.72 -16.90
CA VAL A 172 35.22 -10.86 -15.87
C VAL A 172 35.21 -11.54 -14.51
N CYS A 173 36.35 -11.54 -13.83
CA CYS A 173 36.47 -11.91 -12.41
C CYS A 173 37.12 -10.76 -11.61
N ALA A 174 36.46 -10.19 -10.59
CA ALA A 174 37.09 -9.09 -9.85
C ALA A 174 38.24 -9.58 -8.96
N ILE A 175 38.04 -10.66 -8.22
CA ILE A 175 39.05 -11.26 -7.33
C ILE A 175 39.09 -12.77 -7.54
N ASN A 176 40.25 -13.30 -7.94
CA ASN A 176 40.51 -14.73 -8.08
C ASN A 176 41.62 -15.18 -7.14
N MET A 177 41.38 -16.24 -6.37
CA MET A 177 42.26 -16.69 -5.28
C MET A 177 42.33 -18.22 -5.18
N ILE A 178 43.53 -18.81 -5.27
CA ILE A 178 43.73 -20.27 -5.25
C ILE A 178 44.92 -20.67 -4.38
N ASN A 179 44.70 -21.57 -3.40
CA ASN A 179 45.72 -22.15 -2.49
C ASN A 179 46.31 -21.17 -1.43
N GLN A 180 45.49 -20.42 -0.70
CA GLN A 180 45.95 -19.57 0.42
C GLN A 180 44.94 -19.41 1.54
N THR A 181 45.40 -18.97 2.71
CA THR A 181 44.58 -18.34 3.75
C THR A 181 44.34 -16.86 3.42
N LEU A 182 43.16 -16.32 3.75
CA LEU A 182 42.74 -15.00 3.28
C LEU A 182 41.91 -14.19 4.28
N SER A 183 41.91 -12.89 4.06
CA SER A 183 40.96 -11.91 4.60
C SER A 183 40.62 -10.90 3.51
N ILE A 184 39.35 -10.83 3.09
CA ILE A 184 38.85 -9.95 2.04
C ILE A 184 37.86 -8.97 2.66
N THR A 185 38.28 -7.74 2.90
CA THR A 185 37.49 -6.81 3.74
C THR A 185 37.29 -5.44 3.10
N GLU A 186 36.08 -4.88 3.23
CA GLU A 186 35.77 -3.50 2.84
C GLU A 186 36.06 -3.16 1.36
N ASN A 187 36.00 -4.14 0.45
CA ASN A 187 36.18 -3.89 -0.98
C ASN A 187 34.86 -3.45 -1.63
N THR A 188 34.96 -2.56 -2.62
CA THR A 188 33.84 -2.18 -3.49
C THR A 188 34.09 -2.72 -4.90
N ILE A 189 33.20 -3.59 -5.37
CA ILE A 189 33.32 -4.26 -6.67
C ILE A 189 32.16 -3.82 -7.57
N GLN A 190 32.49 -3.32 -8.76
CA GLN A 190 31.55 -2.97 -9.81
C GLN A 190 32.01 -3.55 -11.14
N ILE A 191 31.35 -4.59 -11.63
CA ILE A 191 31.79 -5.31 -12.84
C ILE A 191 30.67 -5.49 -13.86
N SER A 192 31.03 -5.48 -15.14
CA SER A 192 30.09 -5.79 -16.23
C SER A 192 30.74 -6.51 -17.40
N ALA A 193 30.11 -7.61 -17.84
CA ALA A 193 30.45 -8.41 -19.03
C ALA A 193 29.33 -9.44 -19.31
N LYS A 194 29.47 -10.27 -20.36
CA LYS A 194 28.55 -11.39 -20.61
C LYS A 194 28.51 -12.38 -19.44
N ASN A 195 29.64 -12.77 -18.89
CA ASN A 195 29.76 -13.58 -17.68
C ASN A 195 30.59 -12.83 -16.64
N THR A 196 30.08 -12.67 -15.42
CA THR A 196 30.81 -12.00 -14.35
C THR A 196 30.90 -12.84 -13.08
N ILE A 197 32.04 -12.75 -12.41
CA ILE A 197 32.31 -13.33 -11.09
C ILE A 197 32.88 -12.23 -10.19
N ALA A 198 32.28 -11.93 -9.04
CA ALA A 198 32.89 -10.95 -8.13
C ALA A 198 34.09 -11.55 -7.39
N MET A 199 33.92 -12.75 -6.82
CA MET A 199 35.00 -13.43 -6.11
C MET A 199 35.00 -14.93 -6.42
N ASN A 200 36.16 -15.46 -6.82
CA ASN A 200 36.39 -16.89 -6.99
C ASN A 200 37.50 -17.35 -6.06
N ILE A 201 37.17 -18.23 -5.11
CA ILE A 201 38.10 -18.73 -4.10
C ILE A 201 38.10 -20.26 -4.15
N THR A 202 39.28 -20.82 -4.37
CA THR A 202 39.50 -22.26 -4.42
C THR A 202 40.55 -22.67 -3.41
N THR A 203 40.34 -23.83 -2.77
CA THR A 203 41.32 -24.50 -1.90
C THR A 203 41.86 -23.64 -0.76
N SER A 204 41.02 -22.79 -0.17
CA SER A 204 41.35 -21.95 0.98
C SER A 204 40.97 -22.63 2.29
N LYS A 205 41.94 -22.89 3.16
CA LYS A 205 41.76 -23.59 4.44
C LYS A 205 42.49 -22.90 5.57
N ALA A 206 41.79 -22.54 6.64
CA ALA A 206 42.40 -21.95 7.82
C ALA A 206 42.56 -22.95 8.97
N THR A 207 43.61 -22.81 9.77
CA THR A 207 43.83 -23.58 11.02
C THR A 207 43.81 -22.59 12.20
N GLY A 208 42.65 -22.39 12.82
CA GLY A 208 42.46 -21.47 13.95
C GLY A 208 41.45 -20.36 13.66
N ILE A 209 41.91 -19.20 13.16
CA ILE A 209 41.04 -18.07 12.82
C ILE A 209 40.38 -18.32 11.47
N TYR A 210 39.07 -18.12 11.35
CA TYR A 210 38.34 -18.24 10.09
C TYR A 210 38.95 -17.34 9.00
N ASN A 211 39.02 -17.87 7.77
CA ASN A 211 39.11 -17.00 6.59
C ASN A 211 37.84 -16.16 6.52
N ASP A 212 37.95 -14.90 6.12
CA ASP A 212 36.89 -13.91 6.23
C ASP A 212 36.68 -13.13 4.93
N ILE A 213 35.42 -12.99 4.54
CA ILE A 213 34.94 -12.08 3.51
C ILE A 213 33.94 -11.15 4.19
N GLU A 214 34.35 -9.93 4.52
CA GLU A 214 33.59 -9.07 5.43
C GLU A 214 33.38 -7.65 4.89
N SER A 215 32.16 -7.14 5.02
CA SER A 215 31.81 -5.74 4.71
C SER A 215 32.14 -5.31 3.28
N ASN A 216 32.08 -6.24 2.33
CA ASN A 216 32.28 -5.93 0.90
C ASN A 216 30.97 -5.46 0.27
N THR A 217 31.06 -4.60 -0.74
CA THR A 217 29.93 -4.19 -1.58
C THR A 217 30.12 -4.70 -3.00
N ILE A 218 29.16 -5.47 -3.50
CA ILE A 218 29.20 -6.11 -4.82
C ILE A 218 28.06 -5.58 -5.68
N ASN A 219 28.41 -5.08 -6.86
CA ASN A 219 27.50 -4.63 -7.91
C ASN A 219 27.92 -5.26 -9.25
N MET A 220 26.98 -5.92 -9.94
CA MET A 220 27.27 -6.69 -11.14
C MET A 220 26.17 -6.55 -12.19
N ILE A 221 26.57 -6.28 -13.44
CA ILE A 221 25.64 -6.21 -14.57
C ILE A 221 26.10 -7.18 -15.65
N SER A 222 25.23 -8.09 -16.06
CA SER A 222 25.54 -9.08 -17.10
C SER A 222 24.38 -9.30 -18.04
N THR A 223 24.70 -9.66 -19.28
CA THR A 223 23.71 -10.07 -20.28
C THR A 223 23.35 -11.56 -20.22
N MET A 224 24.16 -12.40 -19.56
CA MET A 224 23.97 -13.86 -19.48
C MET A 224 24.06 -14.43 -18.06
N ASN A 225 25.25 -14.40 -17.44
CA ASN A 225 25.50 -15.02 -16.14
C ASN A 225 26.21 -14.07 -15.17
N ASN A 226 25.66 -13.93 -13.96
CA ASN A 226 26.33 -13.32 -12.81
C ASN A 226 26.53 -14.36 -11.71
N THR A 227 27.74 -14.47 -11.19
CA THR A 227 28.00 -15.19 -9.94
C THR A 227 28.68 -14.25 -8.94
N GLY A 228 28.12 -14.06 -7.75
CA GLY A 228 28.72 -13.18 -6.76
C GLY A 228 29.99 -13.79 -6.18
N ILE A 229 29.85 -14.78 -5.31
CA ILE A 229 30.98 -15.46 -4.66
C ILE A 229 30.96 -16.94 -4.99
N ILE A 230 32.11 -17.49 -5.41
CA ILE A 230 32.32 -18.93 -5.59
C ILE A 230 33.35 -19.40 -4.57
N LEU A 231 32.96 -20.39 -3.78
CA LEU A 231 33.85 -21.12 -2.87
C LEU A 231 33.94 -22.57 -3.33
N ASN A 232 35.16 -23.07 -3.55
CA ASN A 232 35.39 -24.46 -3.95
C ASN A 232 36.49 -25.11 -3.12
N SER A 233 36.23 -26.29 -2.54
CA SER A 233 37.19 -27.03 -1.71
C SER A 233 37.76 -26.20 -0.53
N CYS A 234 36.93 -25.33 0.05
CA CYS A 234 37.27 -24.42 1.13
C CYS A 234 36.85 -24.95 2.51
N GLU A 235 37.54 -24.50 3.55
CA GLU A 235 37.31 -24.94 4.93
C GLU A 235 37.55 -23.81 5.93
N ASN A 236 36.69 -23.70 6.96
CA ASN A 236 36.80 -22.69 8.02
C ASN A 236 36.71 -21.24 7.47
N MET A 237 35.59 -20.91 6.81
CA MET A 237 35.39 -19.60 6.17
C MET A 237 34.10 -18.89 6.60
N ALA A 238 34.15 -17.57 6.75
CA ALA A 238 33.01 -16.75 7.12
C ALA A 238 32.80 -15.62 6.11
N ILE A 239 31.56 -15.46 5.65
CA ILE A 239 31.10 -14.33 4.83
C ILE A 239 30.17 -13.50 5.73
N ARG A 240 30.57 -12.26 6.04
CA ARG A 240 29.86 -11.39 6.98
C ARG A 240 29.53 -10.05 6.34
N GLU A 241 28.32 -9.54 6.58
CA GLU A 241 27.93 -8.15 6.25
C GLU A 241 28.22 -7.73 4.80
N THR A 242 28.26 -8.71 3.88
CA THR A 242 28.59 -8.47 2.48
C THR A 242 27.30 -8.18 1.71
N ASN A 243 27.28 -7.04 1.03
CA ASN A 243 26.11 -6.48 0.38
C ASN A 243 26.14 -6.73 -1.13
N PHE A 244 25.09 -7.37 -1.64
CA PHE A 244 24.86 -7.65 -3.05
C PHE A 244 23.78 -6.68 -3.56
N THR A 245 24.22 -5.58 -4.16
CA THR A 245 23.34 -4.46 -4.58
C THR A 245 23.29 -4.35 -6.10
N ASN A 246 22.09 -4.18 -6.68
CA ASN A 246 21.88 -3.95 -8.12
C ASN A 246 22.45 -5.06 -9.04
N ILE A 247 22.28 -6.33 -8.66
CA ILE A 247 22.69 -7.45 -9.51
C ILE A 247 21.59 -7.73 -10.55
N MET A 248 21.93 -7.56 -11.83
CA MET A 248 21.02 -7.76 -12.96
C MET A 248 21.64 -8.70 -14.00
N SER A 249 20.97 -9.81 -14.30
CA SER A 249 21.33 -10.73 -15.38
C SER A 249 20.19 -11.69 -15.71
N LYS A 250 20.31 -12.42 -16.83
CA LYS A 250 19.41 -13.53 -17.18
C LYS A 250 19.51 -14.65 -16.14
N ASN A 251 20.73 -15.05 -15.80
CA ASN A 251 21.03 -16.06 -14.78
C ASN A 251 21.87 -15.43 -13.66
N ILE A 252 21.46 -15.61 -12.40
CA ILE A 252 22.14 -15.07 -11.23
C ILE A 252 22.35 -16.17 -10.19
N THR A 253 23.60 -16.33 -9.74
CA THR A 253 23.94 -17.07 -8.53
C THR A 253 24.59 -16.11 -7.53
N GLY A 254 23.95 -15.85 -6.39
CA GLY A 254 24.51 -14.92 -5.38
C GLY A 254 25.81 -15.48 -4.78
N ILE A 255 25.69 -16.60 -4.06
CA ILE A 255 26.81 -17.34 -3.48
C ILE A 255 26.70 -18.81 -3.91
N GLN A 256 27.81 -19.35 -4.42
CA GLN A 256 27.94 -20.76 -4.74
C GLN A 256 29.04 -21.39 -3.89
N VAL A 257 28.72 -22.50 -3.23
CA VAL A 257 29.66 -23.22 -2.37
C VAL A 257 29.70 -24.68 -2.80
N ASN A 258 30.89 -25.17 -3.15
CA ASN A 258 31.09 -26.51 -3.67
C ASN A 258 32.16 -27.25 -2.84
N ASN A 259 31.92 -28.51 -2.48
CA ASN A 259 32.91 -29.41 -1.85
C ASN A 259 33.61 -28.80 -0.61
N SER A 260 32.86 -28.02 0.17
CA SER A 260 33.43 -27.17 1.23
C SER A 260 32.70 -27.41 2.56
N THR A 261 33.38 -27.19 3.69
CA THR A 261 32.82 -27.45 5.02
C THR A 261 33.17 -26.39 6.05
N ASN A 262 32.41 -26.33 7.14
CA ASN A 262 32.58 -25.43 8.28
C ASN A 262 32.60 -23.94 7.87
N MET A 263 31.43 -23.42 7.49
CA MET A 263 31.27 -22.05 7.01
C MET A 263 30.17 -21.27 7.73
N GLN A 264 30.33 -19.94 7.77
CA GLN A 264 29.34 -19.02 8.31
C GLN A 264 28.97 -17.97 7.26
N LEU A 265 27.69 -17.81 6.98
CA LEU A 265 27.10 -16.83 6.07
C LEU A 265 26.17 -15.96 6.92
N LEU A 266 26.66 -14.79 7.35
CA LEU A 266 26.04 -13.99 8.40
C LEU A 266 25.77 -12.56 7.93
N GLY A 267 24.58 -12.02 8.21
CA GLY A 267 24.31 -10.60 8.01
C GLY A 267 24.32 -10.17 6.54
N LEU A 268 24.03 -11.09 5.60
CA LEU A 268 24.08 -10.79 4.18
C LEU A 268 22.88 -9.92 3.77
N VAL A 269 23.09 -9.00 2.83
CA VAL A 269 21.99 -8.26 2.18
C VAL A 269 22.02 -8.55 0.70
N MET A 270 20.98 -9.22 0.19
CA MET A 270 20.86 -9.59 -1.23
C MET A 270 19.58 -9.05 -1.84
N ASN A 271 19.72 -8.25 -2.90
CA ASN A 271 18.60 -7.80 -3.72
C ASN A 271 18.85 -8.22 -5.18
N LEU A 272 18.22 -9.32 -5.60
CA LEU A 272 18.50 -9.99 -6.88
C LEU A 272 17.29 -9.92 -7.82
N ASN A 273 17.49 -9.44 -9.05
CA ASN A 273 16.43 -9.30 -10.06
C ASN A 273 16.89 -9.89 -11.41
N GLY A 274 16.08 -10.77 -12.01
CA GLY A 274 16.48 -11.56 -13.17
C GLY A 274 15.54 -12.74 -13.48
N ASN A 275 15.86 -13.52 -14.52
CA ASN A 275 14.97 -14.60 -14.97
C ASN A 275 15.19 -15.91 -14.22
N ASN A 276 16.45 -16.33 -14.01
CA ASN A 276 16.79 -17.55 -13.28
C ASN A 276 17.73 -17.18 -12.13
N ILE A 277 17.26 -17.26 -10.89
CA ILE A 277 17.99 -16.74 -9.73
C ILE A 277 18.10 -17.80 -8.65
N ILE A 278 19.34 -18.01 -8.17
CA ILE A 278 19.64 -18.76 -6.95
C ILE A 278 20.47 -17.84 -6.06
N ALA A 279 19.94 -17.41 -4.92
CA ALA A 279 20.67 -16.56 -3.99
C ALA A 279 21.84 -17.31 -3.34
N ILE A 280 21.60 -18.53 -2.85
CA ILE A 280 22.62 -19.38 -2.25
C ILE A 280 22.49 -20.82 -2.77
N ASN A 281 23.57 -21.35 -3.34
CA ASN A 281 23.63 -22.70 -3.87
C ASN A 281 24.73 -23.50 -3.17
N LEU A 282 24.35 -24.54 -2.41
CA LEU A 282 25.26 -25.40 -1.67
C LEU A 282 25.33 -26.79 -2.32
N ASN A 283 26.51 -27.22 -2.76
CA ASN A 283 26.73 -28.49 -3.46
C ASN A 283 27.83 -29.33 -2.77
N ASN A 284 27.50 -30.53 -2.30
CA ASN A 284 28.41 -31.42 -1.57
C ASN A 284 29.10 -30.70 -0.40
N THR A 285 28.32 -30.21 0.55
CA THR A 285 28.82 -29.35 1.64
C THR A 285 28.40 -29.86 3.01
N SER A 286 29.09 -29.41 4.06
CA SER A 286 28.62 -29.68 5.43
C SER A 286 28.95 -28.58 6.42
N LYS A 287 28.20 -28.52 7.53
CA LYS A 287 28.44 -27.57 8.64
C LYS A 287 28.46 -26.12 8.16
N ILE A 288 27.34 -25.67 7.59
CA ILE A 288 27.19 -24.30 7.10
C ILE A 288 26.05 -23.62 7.82
N ASP A 289 26.34 -22.46 8.41
CA ASP A 289 25.34 -21.62 9.08
C ASP A 289 24.98 -20.43 8.18
N ILE A 290 23.71 -20.26 7.83
CA ILE A 290 23.17 -19.09 7.13
C ILE A 290 22.27 -18.35 8.13
N THR A 291 22.71 -17.19 8.62
CA THR A 291 22.00 -16.48 9.70
C THR A 291 21.93 -14.98 9.53
N LEU A 292 20.93 -14.36 10.15
CA LEU A 292 20.74 -12.90 10.24
C LEU A 292 20.77 -12.17 8.89
N SER A 293 20.42 -12.86 7.79
CA SER A 293 20.53 -12.33 6.43
C SER A 293 19.17 -11.87 5.87
N ASN A 294 19.20 -10.84 5.03
CA ASN A 294 18.06 -10.30 4.30
C ASN A 294 18.22 -10.60 2.80
N ILE A 295 17.39 -11.50 2.28
CA ILE A 295 17.47 -11.99 0.90
C ILE A 295 16.14 -11.70 0.21
N THR A 296 16.18 -10.87 -0.83
CA THR A 296 15.04 -10.58 -1.70
C THR A 296 15.34 -11.03 -3.12
N VAL A 297 14.48 -11.88 -3.67
CA VAL A 297 14.60 -12.46 -5.01
C VAL A 297 13.32 -12.18 -5.80
N ASN A 298 13.45 -11.53 -6.95
CA ASN A 298 12.33 -11.29 -7.85
C ASN A 298 12.60 -11.96 -9.20
N THR A 299 11.82 -12.98 -9.51
CA THR A 299 12.03 -13.85 -10.68
C THR A 299 10.72 -14.40 -11.23
N ASN A 300 10.73 -14.74 -12.53
CA ASN A 300 9.60 -15.33 -13.24
C ASN A 300 9.70 -16.87 -13.33
N ILE A 301 10.82 -17.48 -12.94
CA ILE A 301 11.01 -18.93 -12.94
C ILE A 301 10.78 -19.46 -11.53
N ASN A 302 10.00 -20.53 -11.41
CA ASN A 302 9.67 -21.15 -10.13
C ASN A 302 10.84 -22.00 -9.57
N GLN A 303 11.90 -21.34 -9.11
CA GLN A 303 13.07 -21.97 -8.50
C GLN A 303 13.27 -21.42 -7.08
N ALA A 304 13.56 -22.29 -6.10
CA ALA A 304 13.82 -21.82 -4.74
C ALA A 304 15.13 -20.99 -4.68
N PRO A 305 15.16 -19.84 -4.01
CA PRO A 305 16.34 -18.98 -3.93
C PRO A 305 17.48 -19.59 -3.12
N ILE A 306 17.21 -20.50 -2.17
CA ILE A 306 18.25 -21.28 -1.49
C ILE A 306 18.12 -22.75 -1.88
N ILE A 307 19.22 -23.36 -2.29
CA ILE A 307 19.26 -24.78 -2.71
C ILE A 307 20.35 -25.53 -1.93
N LEU A 308 19.96 -26.66 -1.34
CA LEU A 308 20.82 -27.64 -0.69
C LEU A 308 20.89 -28.91 -1.55
N ASN A 309 22.05 -29.16 -2.15
CA ASN A 309 22.33 -30.35 -2.96
C ASN A 309 23.42 -31.19 -2.28
N SER A 310 23.06 -32.38 -1.77
CA SER A 310 23.95 -33.26 -1.01
C SER A 310 24.66 -32.50 0.13
N ALA A 311 23.88 -31.73 0.91
CA ALA A 311 24.38 -30.91 2.01
C ALA A 311 24.00 -31.50 3.38
N GLU A 312 24.92 -31.47 4.35
CA GLU A 312 24.73 -32.06 5.68
C GLU A 312 25.01 -31.06 6.81
N GLU A 313 24.24 -31.10 7.90
CA GLU A 313 24.46 -30.22 9.06
C GLU A 313 24.39 -28.72 8.68
N ILE A 314 23.37 -28.31 7.94
CA ILE A 314 23.15 -26.91 7.55
C ILE A 314 22.17 -26.25 8.52
N LEU A 315 22.51 -25.08 9.06
CA LEU A 315 21.62 -24.26 9.87
C LEU A 315 21.18 -23.03 9.06
N ILE A 316 19.87 -22.83 8.90
CA ILE A 316 19.30 -21.60 8.31
C ILE A 316 18.41 -20.97 9.37
N ALA A 317 18.88 -19.91 10.03
CA ALA A 317 18.15 -19.31 11.14
C ALA A 317 18.16 -17.79 11.21
N ASN A 318 17.04 -17.21 11.66
CA ASN A 318 16.89 -15.76 11.86
C ASN A 318 17.11 -14.92 10.59
N ASN A 319 16.77 -15.46 9.42
CA ASN A 319 16.86 -14.75 8.14
C ASN A 319 15.49 -14.18 7.71
N SER A 320 15.49 -13.18 6.84
CA SER A 320 14.32 -12.76 6.07
C SER A 320 14.51 -13.10 4.60
N ILE A 321 13.74 -14.03 4.08
CA ILE A 321 13.80 -14.52 2.70
C ILE A 321 12.47 -14.22 2.02
N ILE A 322 12.50 -13.33 1.03
CA ILE A 322 11.32 -12.87 0.28
C ILE A 322 11.53 -13.23 -1.19
N THR A 323 10.58 -13.98 -1.77
CA THR A 323 10.64 -14.44 -3.16
C THR A 323 9.27 -14.43 -3.83
N THR A 324 9.27 -14.34 -5.16
CA THR A 324 8.07 -14.52 -6.01
C THR A 324 7.82 -15.99 -6.40
N THR A 325 8.71 -16.90 -6.02
CA THR A 325 8.64 -18.33 -6.35
C THR A 325 7.78 -19.13 -5.38
N GLU A 326 7.54 -20.41 -5.64
CA GLU A 326 6.67 -21.25 -4.82
C GLU A 326 7.27 -21.56 -3.44
N ASN A 327 8.58 -21.82 -3.38
CA ASN A 327 9.30 -22.24 -2.18
C ASN A 327 10.50 -21.30 -1.95
N THR A 328 10.83 -21.00 -0.69
CA THR A 328 12.03 -20.23 -0.30
C THR A 328 13.30 -21.10 -0.29
N ILE A 329 13.17 -22.36 0.08
CA ILE A 329 14.31 -23.27 0.25
C ILE A 329 13.97 -24.60 -0.43
N LYS A 330 14.92 -25.17 -1.16
CA LYS A 330 14.85 -26.53 -1.71
C LYS A 330 15.97 -27.39 -1.11
N ILE A 331 15.60 -28.59 -0.66
CA ILE A 331 16.50 -29.59 -0.06
C ILE A 331 16.36 -30.90 -0.85
N ASP A 332 17.45 -31.34 -1.48
CA ASP A 332 17.47 -32.56 -2.30
C ASP A 332 17.38 -33.84 -1.45
N GLU A 333 17.19 -34.98 -2.12
CA GLU A 333 17.05 -36.30 -1.47
C GLU A 333 18.30 -36.77 -0.69
N LYS A 334 19.49 -36.23 -1.00
CA LYS A 334 20.77 -36.64 -0.40
C LYS A 334 21.18 -35.79 0.80
N SER A 335 20.56 -34.63 0.97
CA SER A 335 20.82 -33.72 2.09
C SER A 335 20.24 -34.25 3.40
N SER A 336 20.90 -33.96 4.53
CA SER A 336 20.49 -34.47 5.85
C SER A 336 20.89 -33.56 7.02
N LYS A 337 20.34 -33.83 8.22
CA LYS A 337 20.70 -33.18 9.50
C LYS A 337 20.65 -31.64 9.50
N SER A 338 19.83 -31.04 8.64
CA SER A 338 19.75 -29.59 8.50
C SER A 338 18.57 -29.02 9.31
N ILE A 339 18.75 -27.84 9.87
CA ILE A 339 17.77 -27.14 10.72
C ILE A 339 17.43 -25.81 10.07
N ILE A 340 16.13 -25.56 9.86
CA ILE A 340 15.59 -24.32 9.30
C ILE A 340 14.61 -23.75 10.32
N GLU A 341 15.01 -22.70 11.04
CA GLU A 341 14.24 -22.18 12.17
C GLU A 341 14.21 -20.66 12.33
N ASN A 342 13.13 -20.13 12.90
CA ASN A 342 13.02 -18.71 13.26
C ASN A 342 13.25 -17.73 12.09
N ASN A 343 12.99 -18.15 10.85
CA ASN A 343 13.12 -17.28 9.69
C ASN A 343 11.79 -16.57 9.37
N VAL A 344 11.86 -15.46 8.65
CA VAL A 344 10.75 -14.85 7.92
C VAL A 344 10.81 -15.34 6.47
N LEU A 345 10.08 -16.40 6.15
CA LEU A 345 10.02 -17.04 4.84
C LEU A 345 8.74 -16.65 4.11
N TYR A 346 8.90 -15.87 3.05
CA TYR A 346 7.80 -15.35 2.25
C TYR A 346 7.99 -15.77 0.78
N ALA A 347 7.24 -16.77 0.35
CA ALA A 347 7.11 -17.22 -1.03
C ALA A 347 5.61 -17.31 -1.41
N LEU A 348 5.23 -18.01 -2.48
CA LEU A 348 3.81 -18.34 -2.69
C LEU A 348 3.31 -19.29 -1.59
N LYS A 349 4.15 -20.19 -1.09
CA LYS A 349 3.99 -20.87 0.20
C LYS A 349 4.70 -20.06 1.30
N LEU A 350 4.32 -20.26 2.56
CA LEU A 350 4.73 -19.36 3.63
C LEU A 350 5.28 -20.10 4.84
N GLY A 351 6.18 -19.46 5.58
CA GLY A 351 6.75 -20.03 6.79
C GLY A 351 7.34 -21.41 6.52
N ASP A 352 7.01 -22.40 7.35
CA ASP A 352 7.52 -23.76 7.19
C ASP A 352 7.11 -24.42 5.86
N ASP A 353 5.91 -24.11 5.33
CA ASP A 353 5.39 -24.71 4.10
C ASP A 353 6.17 -24.28 2.85
N SER A 354 6.94 -23.19 2.93
CA SER A 354 7.78 -22.73 1.84
C SER A 354 9.11 -23.45 1.74
N VAL A 355 9.37 -24.46 2.58
CA VAL A 355 10.58 -25.29 2.53
C VAL A 355 10.26 -26.61 1.84
N LEU A 356 10.73 -26.76 0.60
CA LEU A 356 10.60 -28.00 -0.16
C LEU A 356 11.70 -28.97 0.24
N LYS A 357 11.33 -30.12 0.83
CA LYS A 357 12.24 -31.21 1.18
C LYS A 357 11.87 -32.49 0.45
N GLU A 358 12.84 -33.07 -0.27
CA GLU A 358 12.66 -34.33 -1.01
C GLU A 358 12.86 -35.56 -0.10
N ASN A 359 13.35 -35.38 1.14
CA ASN A 359 13.50 -36.40 2.15
C ASN A 359 13.32 -35.84 3.58
N ASN A 360 13.24 -36.70 4.60
CA ASN A 360 13.09 -36.31 6.02
C ASN A 360 14.27 -36.77 6.91
N ASN A 361 15.44 -37.07 6.36
CA ASN A 361 16.61 -37.58 7.10
C ASN A 361 17.17 -36.52 8.06
N TYR A 362 16.55 -36.42 9.24
CA TYR A 362 16.90 -35.47 10.30
C TYR A 362 16.82 -34.00 9.85
N ILE A 363 15.92 -33.69 8.91
CA ILE A 363 15.62 -32.31 8.51
C ILE A 363 14.57 -31.73 9.45
N VAL A 364 14.91 -30.65 10.15
CA VAL A 364 14.01 -29.92 11.05
C VAL A 364 13.62 -28.59 10.38
N VAL A 365 12.31 -28.35 10.25
CA VAL A 365 11.74 -27.08 9.79
C VAL A 365 10.71 -26.67 10.83
N ILE A 366 10.95 -25.55 11.53
CA ILE A 366 10.11 -25.14 12.67
C ILE A 366 10.16 -23.63 12.90
N ASP A 367 9.08 -23.05 13.41
CA ASP A 367 9.02 -21.66 13.86
C ASP A 367 9.36 -20.63 12.78
N ASN A 368 9.16 -20.96 11.49
CA ASN A 368 9.31 -19.98 10.40
C ASN A 368 7.98 -19.25 10.14
N THR A 369 8.06 -17.93 10.02
CA THR A 369 6.91 -17.01 9.84
C THR A 369 6.94 -16.36 8.46
N PRO A 370 5.87 -15.71 7.97
CA PRO A 370 4.51 -15.76 8.49
C PRO A 370 3.87 -17.12 8.22
N VAL A 371 3.00 -17.57 9.12
CA VAL A 371 2.16 -18.77 8.89
C VAL A 371 1.02 -18.46 7.90
N LYS A 372 0.69 -17.18 7.69
CA LYS A 372 -0.35 -16.71 6.74
C LYS A 372 0.01 -15.35 6.13
N SER A 373 -0.17 -15.22 4.82
CA SER A 373 0.05 -14.00 4.05
C SER A 373 -1.23 -13.62 3.32
N TYR A 374 -1.50 -12.33 3.29
CA TYR A 374 -2.70 -11.75 2.68
C TYR A 374 -2.36 -10.61 1.72
N LYS A 375 -1.09 -10.50 1.32
CA LYS A 375 -0.64 -9.51 0.34
C LYS A 375 -0.72 -10.12 -1.05
N ASN A 376 -1.75 -9.70 -1.79
CA ASN A 376 -2.10 -10.05 -3.17
C ASN A 376 -2.64 -11.48 -3.37
N LEU A 377 -3.90 -11.67 -2.97
CA LEU A 377 -4.65 -12.90 -3.18
C LEU A 377 -5.09 -13.01 -4.65
N LEU A 378 -4.76 -14.11 -5.34
CA LEU A 378 -5.01 -14.27 -6.78
C LEU A 378 -6.19 -15.22 -7.04
N LEU A 379 -7.29 -14.69 -7.58
CA LEU A 379 -8.53 -15.41 -7.84
C LEU A 379 -8.68 -15.75 -9.33
N ASN A 380 -8.86 -17.03 -9.64
CA ASN A 380 -9.30 -17.54 -10.93
C ASN A 380 -10.20 -18.78 -10.70
N ASP A 381 -10.71 -19.41 -11.76
CA ASP A 381 -11.63 -20.55 -11.59
C ASP A 381 -11.02 -21.74 -10.84
N TYR A 382 -9.70 -21.97 -10.96
CA TYR A 382 -8.99 -23.05 -10.25
C TYR A 382 -8.71 -22.72 -8.79
N THR A 383 -8.51 -21.44 -8.45
CA THR A 383 -8.22 -21.02 -7.08
C THR A 383 -9.47 -20.63 -6.29
N TYR A 384 -10.64 -20.60 -6.93
CA TYR A 384 -11.93 -20.19 -6.35
C TYR A 384 -12.23 -20.86 -5.01
N ASP A 385 -12.08 -22.19 -4.93
CA ASP A 385 -12.43 -22.96 -3.72
C ASP A 385 -11.50 -22.64 -2.52
N GLY A 386 -10.37 -21.95 -2.75
CA GLY A 386 -9.51 -21.41 -1.69
C GLY A 386 -10.02 -20.10 -1.08
N PHE A 387 -10.93 -19.39 -1.76
CA PHE A 387 -11.48 -18.10 -1.31
C PHE A 387 -12.94 -18.20 -0.88
N PHE A 388 -13.71 -19.05 -1.57
CA PHE A 388 -15.13 -19.23 -1.37
C PHE A 388 -15.44 -20.70 -1.08
N ASP A 389 -16.47 -20.94 -0.27
CA ASP A 389 -16.98 -22.29 -0.04
C ASP A 389 -17.88 -22.79 -1.18
N GLU A 390 -18.42 -24.00 -1.03
CA GLU A 390 -19.31 -24.63 -2.01
C GLU A 390 -20.60 -23.82 -2.29
N ASN A 391 -21.03 -22.99 -1.33
CA ASN A 391 -22.18 -22.09 -1.46
C ASN A 391 -21.78 -20.69 -1.95
N GLY A 392 -20.50 -20.49 -2.26
CA GLY A 392 -19.94 -19.22 -2.69
C GLY A 392 -19.72 -18.22 -1.57
N VAL A 393 -19.80 -18.61 -0.30
CA VAL A 393 -19.55 -17.74 0.85
C VAL A 393 -18.05 -17.53 1.01
N LEU A 394 -17.62 -16.28 1.16
CA LEU A 394 -16.22 -15.94 1.42
C LEU A 394 -15.76 -16.64 2.70
N ARG A 395 -14.66 -17.40 2.63
CA ARG A 395 -14.18 -18.22 3.75
C ARG A 395 -13.46 -17.41 4.84
N ASP A 396 -13.65 -17.78 6.10
CA ASP A 396 -13.20 -17.05 7.29
C ASP A 396 -11.68 -16.78 7.33
N GLU A 397 -10.90 -17.57 6.61
CA GLU A 397 -9.45 -17.40 6.49
C GLU A 397 -9.07 -16.13 5.74
N ILE A 398 -9.95 -15.55 4.93
CA ILE A 398 -9.72 -14.30 4.21
C ILE A 398 -9.99 -13.09 5.14
N PRO A 399 -8.97 -12.25 5.43
CA PRO A 399 -9.09 -11.18 6.41
C PRO A 399 -9.84 -9.99 5.83
N THR A 400 -10.38 -9.19 6.75
CA THR A 400 -11.00 -7.91 6.40
C THR A 400 -9.98 -6.97 5.74
N GLY A 401 -10.37 -6.36 4.63
CA GLY A 401 -9.54 -5.45 3.84
C GLY A 401 -8.58 -6.13 2.88
N ALA A 402 -8.66 -7.46 2.70
CA ALA A 402 -7.77 -8.18 1.78
C ALA A 402 -7.93 -7.70 0.33
N ASN A 403 -6.82 -7.65 -0.41
CA ASN A 403 -6.81 -7.39 -1.85
C ASN A 403 -6.89 -8.74 -2.60
N ILE A 404 -8.00 -8.99 -3.29
CA ILE A 404 -8.24 -10.15 -4.13
C ILE A 404 -8.22 -9.70 -5.59
N THR A 405 -7.21 -10.11 -6.34
CA THR A 405 -7.02 -9.75 -7.75
C THR A 405 -7.47 -10.89 -8.65
N LEU A 406 -8.32 -10.60 -9.62
CA LEU A 406 -8.75 -11.53 -10.65
C LEU A 406 -7.59 -11.80 -11.62
N THR A 407 -7.18 -13.06 -11.77
CA THR A 407 -6.10 -13.50 -12.68
C THR A 407 -6.58 -14.38 -13.82
N GLY A 408 -7.84 -14.82 -13.78
CA GLY A 408 -8.49 -15.56 -14.86
C GLY A 408 -10.01 -15.36 -14.84
N ASN A 409 -10.70 -15.83 -15.90
CA ASN A 409 -12.16 -15.83 -15.92
C ASN A 409 -12.71 -16.81 -14.87
N LEU A 410 -13.87 -16.49 -14.29
CA LEU A 410 -14.64 -17.41 -13.44
C LEU A 410 -15.93 -17.79 -14.15
N TYR A 411 -16.35 -19.04 -14.04
CA TYR A 411 -17.52 -19.56 -14.75
C TYR A 411 -18.53 -20.14 -13.76
N ASN A 412 -19.80 -19.69 -13.86
CA ASN A 412 -20.91 -20.26 -13.09
C ASN A 412 -20.68 -20.23 -11.56
N ARG A 413 -20.07 -19.17 -11.03
CA ARG A 413 -19.75 -19.04 -9.60
C ARG A 413 -20.70 -18.09 -8.87
N VAL A 414 -20.64 -18.12 -7.54
CA VAL A 414 -21.29 -17.15 -6.66
C VAL A 414 -20.23 -16.54 -5.75
N LEU A 415 -20.04 -15.23 -5.80
CA LEU A 415 -19.10 -14.53 -4.92
C LEU A 415 -19.90 -13.82 -3.84
N ASN A 416 -20.20 -14.52 -2.75
CA ASN A 416 -20.89 -13.98 -1.58
C ASN A 416 -19.88 -13.41 -0.59
N ILE A 417 -19.66 -12.10 -0.69
CA ILE A 417 -18.70 -11.33 0.09
C ILE A 417 -19.30 -10.99 1.46
N THR A 418 -18.97 -11.80 2.47
CA THR A 418 -19.47 -11.70 3.85
C THR A 418 -18.56 -10.94 4.81
N ARG A 419 -17.31 -10.66 4.41
CA ARG A 419 -16.37 -9.76 5.11
C ARG A 419 -15.81 -8.71 4.14
N PRO A 420 -15.46 -7.49 4.59
CA PRO A 420 -15.03 -6.41 3.69
C PRO A 420 -13.73 -6.80 2.99
N VAL A 421 -13.67 -6.65 1.67
CA VAL A 421 -12.48 -6.93 0.84
C VAL A 421 -12.39 -5.93 -0.32
N ASN A 422 -11.24 -5.91 -0.99
CA ASN A 422 -11.02 -5.21 -2.25
C ASN A 422 -10.93 -6.25 -3.37
N LEU A 423 -11.98 -6.41 -4.18
CA LEU A 423 -11.99 -7.30 -5.34
C LEU A 423 -11.64 -6.50 -6.59
N ILE A 424 -10.49 -6.83 -7.20
CA ILE A 424 -9.84 -6.04 -8.24
C ILE A 424 -9.78 -6.86 -9.53
N GLY A 425 -10.40 -6.38 -10.60
CA GLY A 425 -10.33 -6.97 -11.93
C GLY A 425 -9.33 -6.29 -12.86
N ASN A 426 -9.30 -6.76 -14.10
CA ASN A 426 -8.48 -6.26 -15.22
C ASN A 426 -9.37 -6.19 -16.47
N ASP A 427 -9.02 -5.28 -17.40
CA ASP A 427 -9.74 -4.92 -18.63
C ASP A 427 -10.01 -6.11 -19.60
N VAL A 428 -9.38 -7.26 -19.37
CA VAL A 428 -9.46 -8.44 -20.23
C VAL A 428 -10.27 -9.58 -19.62
N LEU A 429 -10.43 -9.61 -18.30
CA LEU A 429 -10.99 -10.77 -17.57
C LEU A 429 -12.46 -10.54 -17.22
N SER A 430 -13.26 -11.61 -17.30
CA SER A 430 -14.70 -11.55 -17.05
C SER A 430 -15.17 -12.61 -16.06
N LEU A 431 -16.14 -12.24 -15.23
CA LEU A 431 -17.01 -13.16 -14.52
C LEU A 431 -18.12 -13.60 -15.47
N ILE A 432 -18.14 -14.89 -15.80
CA ILE A 432 -19.02 -15.47 -16.81
C ILE A 432 -20.13 -16.24 -16.13
N ASN A 433 -21.38 -15.86 -16.39
CA ASN A 433 -22.60 -16.43 -15.81
C ASN A 433 -22.50 -16.55 -14.27
N THR A 434 -21.99 -15.50 -13.63
CA THR A 434 -21.58 -15.50 -12.21
C THR A 434 -22.30 -14.40 -11.45
N THR A 435 -22.72 -14.70 -10.21
CA THR A 435 -23.40 -13.74 -9.32
C THR A 435 -22.41 -13.17 -8.30
N ILE A 436 -22.41 -11.85 -8.11
CA ILE A 436 -21.74 -11.21 -6.98
C ILE A 436 -22.80 -10.78 -5.96
N ILE A 437 -22.60 -11.18 -4.69
CA ILE A 437 -23.44 -10.77 -3.55
C ILE A 437 -22.55 -10.04 -2.54
N VAL A 438 -22.80 -8.75 -2.34
CA VAL A 438 -22.06 -7.90 -1.40
C VAL A 438 -22.86 -7.77 -0.11
N ASN A 439 -22.51 -8.56 0.91
CA ASN A 439 -23.12 -8.54 2.24
C ASN A 439 -22.29 -7.79 3.28
N ALA A 440 -21.00 -7.54 3.02
CA ALA A 440 -20.12 -6.81 3.92
C ALA A 440 -20.00 -5.31 3.61
N LYS A 441 -20.18 -4.47 4.63
CA LYS A 441 -20.00 -3.01 4.53
C LYS A 441 -18.56 -2.64 4.17
N ASN A 442 -18.35 -1.48 3.55
CA ASN A 442 -17.00 -1.00 3.17
C ASN A 442 -16.27 -1.94 2.19
N THR A 443 -17.00 -2.71 1.38
CA THR A 443 -16.41 -3.54 0.32
C THR A 443 -16.09 -2.67 -0.89
N ASN A 444 -14.94 -2.90 -1.51
CA ASN A 444 -14.57 -2.24 -2.76
C ASN A 444 -14.50 -3.26 -3.90
N ILE A 445 -15.17 -2.96 -5.00
CA ILE A 445 -15.10 -3.73 -6.24
C ILE A 445 -14.64 -2.79 -7.35
N THR A 446 -13.57 -3.13 -8.05
CA THR A 446 -13.03 -2.28 -9.11
C THR A 446 -12.69 -3.09 -10.35
N ASN A 447 -13.08 -2.55 -11.51
CA ASN A 447 -12.65 -3.01 -12.83
C ASN A 447 -13.01 -4.47 -13.17
N ILE A 448 -14.21 -4.92 -12.77
CA ILE A 448 -14.69 -6.27 -13.06
C ILE A 448 -15.69 -6.24 -14.21
N TYR A 449 -15.52 -7.12 -15.19
CA TYR A 449 -16.48 -7.31 -16.28
C TYR A 449 -17.39 -8.49 -15.97
N MET A 450 -18.69 -8.34 -16.20
CA MET A 450 -19.67 -9.41 -16.01
C MET A 450 -20.35 -9.72 -17.35
N LYS A 451 -20.43 -11.00 -17.73
CA LYS A 451 -21.16 -11.41 -18.92
C LYS A 451 -21.81 -12.78 -18.78
N GLY A 452 -22.88 -13.08 -19.52
CA GLY A 452 -23.44 -14.43 -19.55
C GLY A 452 -24.96 -14.45 -19.67
N TYR A 453 -25.59 -15.39 -18.97
CA TYR A 453 -27.04 -15.65 -18.99
C TYR A 453 -27.64 -15.32 -17.60
N ASP A 454 -28.62 -16.09 -17.15
CA ASP A 454 -29.44 -15.89 -15.96
C ASP A 454 -28.67 -15.67 -14.64
N ASN A 455 -27.50 -16.27 -14.48
CA ASN A 455 -26.72 -16.14 -13.23
C ASN A 455 -25.85 -14.88 -13.19
N THR A 456 -25.82 -14.09 -14.25
CA THR A 456 -25.11 -12.80 -14.28
C THR A 456 -25.89 -11.79 -13.45
N LYS A 457 -25.56 -11.62 -12.17
CA LYS A 457 -26.29 -10.72 -11.25
C LYS A 457 -25.36 -10.00 -10.29
N LEU A 458 -25.70 -8.75 -9.96
CA LEU A 458 -25.04 -7.97 -8.92
C LEU A 458 -26.04 -7.62 -7.81
N ILE A 459 -25.80 -8.11 -6.60
CA ILE A 459 -26.66 -7.88 -5.44
C ILE A 459 -25.84 -7.17 -4.36
N ILE A 460 -26.28 -5.99 -3.94
CA ILE A 460 -25.57 -5.12 -3.00
C ILE A 460 -26.46 -4.91 -1.78
N ASN A 461 -26.27 -5.72 -0.75
CA ASN A 461 -27.02 -5.66 0.50
C ASN A 461 -26.36 -4.76 1.55
N ALA A 462 -25.06 -4.51 1.42
CA ALA A 462 -24.27 -3.81 2.42
C ALA A 462 -24.17 -2.29 2.20
N ASN A 463 -23.81 -1.57 3.26
CA ASN A 463 -23.68 -0.11 3.27
C ASN A 463 -22.23 0.33 2.99
N ASN A 464 -22.06 1.58 2.57
CA ASN A 464 -20.75 2.26 2.43
C ASN A 464 -19.76 1.55 1.49
N CYS A 465 -20.25 0.85 0.46
CA CYS A 465 -19.41 0.17 -0.52
C CYS A 465 -19.09 1.06 -1.72
N ASN A 466 -17.92 0.85 -2.33
CA ASN A 466 -17.54 1.46 -3.60
C ASN A 466 -17.47 0.41 -4.69
N ILE A 467 -18.31 0.52 -5.72
CA ILE A 467 -18.42 -0.48 -6.78
C ILE A 467 -18.24 0.21 -8.12
N ASN A 468 -17.19 -0.17 -8.85
CA ASN A 468 -16.90 0.28 -10.19
C ASN A 468 -16.83 -0.93 -11.14
N ILE A 469 -17.81 -1.03 -12.03
CA ILE A 469 -17.96 -2.12 -13.00
C ILE A 469 -18.00 -1.52 -14.41
N PRO A 470 -16.98 -1.75 -15.25
CA PRO A 470 -16.98 -1.20 -16.60
C PRO A 470 -18.11 -1.73 -17.46
N LYS A 471 -18.48 -3.01 -17.33
CA LYS A 471 -19.51 -3.60 -18.19
C LYS A 471 -20.24 -4.77 -17.55
N ILE A 472 -21.57 -4.77 -17.71
CA ILE A 472 -22.46 -5.91 -17.43
C ILE A 472 -23.22 -6.25 -18.71
N ASN A 473 -23.03 -7.46 -19.24
CA ASN A 473 -23.66 -7.92 -20.47
C ASN A 473 -24.43 -9.25 -20.30
N MET A 474 -25.76 -9.23 -20.37
CA MET A 474 -26.60 -10.44 -20.23
C MET A 474 -27.32 -10.78 -21.54
N GLN A 475 -27.31 -12.04 -21.95
CA GLN A 475 -27.96 -12.49 -23.18
C GLN A 475 -28.82 -13.73 -22.97
N ASN A 476 -29.83 -13.92 -23.81
CA ASN A 476 -30.61 -15.17 -23.99
C ASN A 476 -31.02 -15.85 -22.68
N THR A 477 -31.91 -15.18 -21.95
CA THR A 477 -32.39 -15.70 -20.67
C THR A 477 -33.50 -16.73 -20.87
N ILE A 478 -33.56 -17.72 -19.97
CA ILE A 478 -34.68 -18.67 -19.89
C ILE A 478 -35.65 -18.34 -18.75
N ASN A 479 -35.29 -17.39 -17.88
CA ASN A 479 -36.10 -17.02 -16.73
C ASN A 479 -37.15 -15.97 -17.11
N GLU A 480 -38.40 -16.17 -16.68
CA GLU A 480 -39.50 -15.26 -16.95
C GLU A 480 -39.34 -13.88 -16.29
N ASN A 481 -38.62 -13.76 -15.16
CA ASN A 481 -38.48 -12.50 -14.43
C ASN A 481 -37.09 -12.29 -13.85
N ILE A 482 -36.39 -11.23 -14.30
CA ILE A 482 -34.99 -10.99 -13.93
C ILE A 482 -34.83 -9.59 -13.37
N THR A 483 -34.09 -9.49 -12.27
CA THR A 483 -33.49 -8.24 -11.82
C THR A 483 -31.97 -8.38 -11.94
N LEU A 484 -31.35 -7.59 -12.81
CA LEU A 484 -29.92 -7.70 -13.11
C LEU A 484 -29.06 -7.14 -11.97
N ILE A 485 -29.44 -5.98 -11.45
CA ILE A 485 -28.78 -5.31 -10.33
C ILE A 485 -29.79 -5.02 -9.24
N THR A 486 -29.49 -5.45 -8.01
CA THR A 486 -30.28 -5.13 -6.81
C THR A 486 -29.43 -4.35 -5.82
N LEU A 487 -29.88 -3.17 -5.43
CA LEU A 487 -29.23 -2.30 -4.45
C LEU A 487 -30.13 -2.09 -3.22
N ASN A 488 -29.82 -2.80 -2.15
CA ASN A 488 -30.55 -2.71 -0.88
C ASN A 488 -29.79 -1.89 0.18
N GLY A 489 -28.46 -1.86 0.11
CA GLY A 489 -27.64 -1.12 1.06
C GLY A 489 -27.70 0.40 0.89
N ASN A 490 -27.29 1.11 1.94
CA ASN A 490 -27.31 2.57 2.03
C ASN A 490 -25.91 3.18 1.83
N ASN A 491 -25.85 4.46 1.43
CA ASN A 491 -24.61 5.23 1.33
C ASN A 491 -23.54 4.57 0.43
N ASN A 492 -23.96 3.84 -0.60
CA ASN A 492 -23.03 3.22 -1.55
C ASN A 492 -22.70 4.18 -2.70
N ASN A 493 -21.48 4.07 -3.21
CA ASN A 493 -21.04 4.75 -4.42
C ASN A 493 -20.87 3.72 -5.55
N ILE A 494 -21.72 3.80 -6.56
CA ILE A 494 -21.80 2.81 -7.65
C ILE A 494 -21.55 3.52 -8.97
N SER A 495 -20.61 3.01 -9.75
CA SER A 495 -20.29 3.45 -11.09
C SER A 495 -20.34 2.27 -12.04
N ILE A 496 -21.21 2.31 -13.04
CA ILE A 496 -21.30 1.29 -14.07
C ILE A 496 -21.24 1.94 -15.44
N THR A 497 -20.22 1.62 -16.25
CA THR A 497 -20.05 2.32 -17.53
C THR A 497 -21.08 1.85 -18.56
N ASP A 498 -21.29 0.55 -18.72
CA ASP A 498 -22.24 -0.01 -19.70
C ASP A 498 -23.04 -1.19 -19.13
N ILE A 499 -24.37 -1.12 -19.26
CA ILE A 499 -25.29 -2.22 -18.98
C ILE A 499 -26.00 -2.57 -20.29
N SER A 500 -25.83 -3.80 -20.77
CA SER A 500 -26.44 -4.24 -22.02
C SER A 500 -27.10 -5.61 -21.85
N THR A 501 -28.38 -5.70 -22.22
CA THR A 501 -29.12 -6.96 -22.23
C THR A 501 -29.85 -7.18 -23.54
N THR A 502 -29.89 -8.42 -24.01
CA THR A 502 -30.61 -8.81 -25.23
C THR A 502 -31.21 -10.20 -25.08
N ASN A 503 -32.51 -10.33 -25.31
CA ASN A 503 -33.17 -11.63 -25.40
C ASN A 503 -33.48 -12.01 -26.86
N GLN A 504 -33.61 -13.31 -27.12
CA GLN A 504 -34.04 -13.80 -28.44
C GLN A 504 -35.52 -14.18 -28.49
N GLU A 505 -36.12 -14.58 -27.36
CA GLU A 505 -37.52 -15.00 -27.28
C GLU A 505 -38.40 -14.03 -26.48
N ASN A 506 -39.69 -13.94 -26.84
CA ASN A 506 -40.65 -12.99 -26.27
C ASN A 506 -41.28 -13.53 -24.96
N ASN A 507 -40.48 -13.99 -24.00
CA ASN A 507 -40.99 -14.71 -22.82
C ASN A 507 -40.49 -14.17 -21.46
N ALA A 508 -39.60 -13.18 -21.43
CA ALA A 508 -38.98 -12.71 -20.19
C ALA A 508 -39.25 -11.23 -19.89
N ASN A 509 -39.39 -10.90 -18.62
CA ASN A 509 -39.44 -9.55 -18.08
C ASN A 509 -38.11 -9.20 -17.41
N ILE A 510 -37.67 -7.95 -17.55
CA ILE A 510 -36.41 -7.49 -16.95
C ILE A 510 -36.53 -6.16 -16.21
N THR A 511 -35.89 -6.08 -15.05
CA THR A 511 -35.52 -4.83 -14.38
C THR A 511 -33.99 -4.72 -14.38
N LEU A 512 -33.42 -3.70 -15.02
CA LEU A 512 -31.96 -3.57 -15.07
C LEU A 512 -31.38 -3.18 -13.70
N LEU A 513 -32.00 -2.20 -13.03
CA LEU A 513 -31.60 -1.77 -11.70
C LEU A 513 -32.80 -1.59 -10.77
N LYS A 514 -32.82 -2.33 -9.67
CA LYS A 514 -33.76 -2.15 -8.56
C LYS A 514 -33.04 -1.57 -7.35
N ILE A 515 -33.60 -0.51 -6.76
CA ILE A 515 -33.06 0.18 -5.59
C ILE A 515 -34.10 0.19 -4.47
N THR A 516 -33.70 -0.26 -3.29
CA THR A 516 -34.44 -0.09 -2.04
C THR A 516 -33.62 0.64 -0.96
N GLY A 517 -32.29 0.69 -1.17
CA GLY A 517 -31.38 1.44 -0.30
C GLY A 517 -31.55 2.95 -0.40
N LYS A 518 -31.03 3.65 0.62
CA LYS A 518 -31.14 5.11 0.79
C LYS A 518 -29.79 5.78 0.68
N GLN A 519 -29.79 7.05 0.27
CA GLN A 519 -28.57 7.88 0.23
C GLN A 519 -27.45 7.30 -0.66
N ASN A 520 -27.80 6.50 -1.67
CA ASN A 520 -26.81 5.98 -2.60
C ASN A 520 -26.48 7.00 -3.68
N SER A 521 -25.25 6.96 -4.16
CA SER A 521 -24.74 7.73 -5.28
C SER A 521 -24.46 6.78 -6.44
N ILE A 522 -25.20 6.91 -7.52
CA ILE A 522 -25.20 5.95 -8.63
C ILE A 522 -24.90 6.71 -9.93
N THR A 523 -23.86 6.31 -10.63
CA THR A 523 -23.53 6.81 -11.97
C THR A 523 -23.61 5.65 -12.96
N ILE A 524 -24.40 5.81 -14.03
CA ILE A 524 -24.49 4.82 -15.10
C ILE A 524 -24.20 5.50 -16.45
N GLY A 525 -23.29 4.94 -17.23
CA GLY A 525 -22.93 5.49 -18.54
C GLY A 525 -24.01 5.20 -19.60
N SER A 526 -24.32 3.92 -19.84
CA SER A 526 -25.36 3.48 -20.78
C SER A 526 -26.15 2.29 -20.23
N MET A 527 -27.42 2.20 -20.61
CA MET A 527 -28.30 1.08 -20.29
C MET A 527 -29.07 0.63 -21.53
N LYS A 528 -29.11 -0.67 -21.80
CA LYS A 528 -29.85 -1.22 -22.94
C LYS A 528 -30.57 -2.49 -22.55
N ALA A 529 -31.85 -2.59 -22.90
CA ALA A 529 -32.62 -3.83 -22.82
C ALA A 529 -33.39 -4.07 -24.13
N ASN A 530 -33.08 -5.17 -24.83
CA ASN A 530 -33.70 -5.49 -26.12
C ASN A 530 -34.50 -6.80 -26.06
N ASN A 531 -35.68 -6.79 -26.69
CA ASN A 531 -36.52 -7.97 -26.97
C ASN A 531 -37.02 -8.71 -25.72
N PHE A 532 -37.28 -7.99 -24.63
CA PHE A 532 -38.00 -8.52 -23.47
C PHE A 532 -39.48 -8.16 -23.57
N THR A 533 -40.36 -8.95 -22.97
CA THR A 533 -41.80 -8.70 -22.93
C THR A 533 -42.09 -7.39 -22.21
N ASN A 534 -41.71 -7.30 -20.93
CA ASN A 534 -41.70 -6.05 -20.17
C ASN A 534 -40.30 -5.69 -19.71
N SER A 535 -39.95 -4.41 -19.79
CA SER A 535 -38.64 -3.92 -19.39
C SER A 535 -38.75 -2.69 -18.52
N THR A 536 -38.07 -2.67 -17.38
CA THR A 536 -37.90 -1.48 -16.54
C THR A 536 -36.41 -1.14 -16.48
N ALA A 537 -36.01 0.08 -16.85
CA ALA A 537 -34.61 0.47 -16.72
C ALA A 537 -34.24 0.61 -15.24
N ILE A 538 -34.97 1.44 -14.50
CA ILE A 538 -34.69 1.68 -13.09
C ILE A 538 -35.99 1.66 -12.27
N LYS A 539 -35.98 0.95 -11.16
CA LYS A 539 -37.07 0.92 -10.18
C LYS A 539 -36.58 1.29 -8.79
N LEU A 540 -37.12 2.35 -8.21
CA LEU A 540 -36.95 2.75 -6.81
C LEU A 540 -38.19 2.33 -6.03
N ASP A 541 -38.02 1.46 -5.04
CA ASP A 541 -39.09 0.98 -4.16
C ASP A 541 -38.71 1.29 -2.70
N ASN A 542 -39.42 2.24 -2.06
CA ASN A 542 -39.11 2.73 -0.70
C ASN A 542 -37.67 3.27 -0.55
N ALA A 543 -37.12 3.83 -1.63
CA ALA A 543 -35.74 4.27 -1.72
C ALA A 543 -35.66 5.80 -1.66
N ASP A 544 -35.14 6.33 -0.55
CA ASP A 544 -35.09 7.78 -0.32
C ASP A 544 -33.70 8.37 -0.49
N LYS A 545 -33.65 9.65 -0.89
CA LYS A 545 -32.42 10.48 -0.90
C LYS A 545 -31.31 9.94 -1.79
N ASN A 546 -31.61 9.14 -2.81
CA ASN A 546 -30.62 8.64 -3.74
C ASN A 546 -30.30 9.68 -4.81
N TYR A 547 -29.04 9.70 -5.23
CA TYR A 547 -28.56 10.44 -6.39
C TYR A 547 -28.28 9.50 -7.55
N LEU A 548 -28.91 9.76 -8.70
CA LEU A 548 -28.72 8.99 -9.92
C LEU A 548 -28.26 9.93 -11.04
N ASN A 549 -27.08 9.68 -11.59
CA ASN A 549 -26.62 10.29 -12.82
C ASN A 549 -26.55 9.23 -13.92
N ILE A 550 -27.49 9.31 -14.86
CA ILE A 550 -27.61 8.40 -16.00
C ILE A 550 -27.53 9.15 -17.33
N SER A 551 -26.79 10.27 -17.36
CA SER A 551 -26.71 11.17 -18.52
C SER A 551 -25.51 10.87 -19.45
N GLY A 552 -25.01 9.64 -19.51
CA GLY A 552 -23.69 9.30 -20.09
C GLY A 552 -23.46 9.71 -21.55
N ARG A 553 -22.16 9.74 -21.94
CA ARG A 553 -21.63 10.44 -23.13
C ARG A 553 -21.85 9.76 -24.50
N VAL A 554 -22.16 8.46 -24.56
CA VAL A 554 -21.98 7.66 -25.80
C VAL A 554 -23.30 7.13 -26.38
N GLN A 555 -24.22 6.58 -25.57
CA GLN A 555 -25.56 6.16 -26.01
C GLN A 555 -26.57 6.29 -24.86
N SER A 556 -27.76 6.83 -25.15
CA SER A 556 -28.89 6.99 -24.22
C SER A 556 -29.33 5.65 -23.62
N THR A 557 -30.00 5.65 -22.47
CA THR A 557 -30.72 4.44 -22.01
C THR A 557 -31.75 4.05 -23.07
N VAL A 558 -31.69 2.83 -23.61
CA VAL A 558 -32.59 2.34 -24.67
C VAL A 558 -33.34 1.10 -24.18
N ILE A 559 -34.67 1.21 -24.10
CA ILE A 559 -35.56 0.13 -23.68
C ILE A 559 -36.47 -0.28 -24.84
N LEU A 560 -36.10 -1.34 -25.55
CA LEU A 560 -36.87 -1.90 -26.68
C LEU A 560 -37.73 -3.08 -26.20
N ALA A 561 -38.68 -2.79 -25.29
CA ALA A 561 -39.67 -3.77 -24.84
C ALA A 561 -40.67 -4.11 -25.94
N MET A 562 -41.20 -5.33 -25.90
CA MET A 562 -42.18 -5.84 -26.85
C MET A 562 -43.64 -5.59 -26.43
N ASP A 563 -43.92 -5.43 -25.14
CA ASP A 563 -45.21 -5.01 -24.60
C ASP A 563 -45.10 -3.68 -23.82
N THR A 564 -44.56 -3.70 -22.60
CA THR A 564 -44.45 -2.48 -21.78
C THR A 564 -43.01 -2.14 -21.39
N GLY A 565 -42.58 -0.91 -21.72
CA GLY A 565 -41.29 -0.37 -21.34
C GLY A 565 -41.41 0.78 -20.35
N TYR A 566 -40.80 0.66 -19.17
CA TYR A 566 -40.66 1.73 -18.19
C TYR A 566 -39.23 2.28 -18.21
N GLY A 567 -39.10 3.61 -18.30
CA GLY A 567 -37.82 4.27 -18.06
C GLY A 567 -37.45 4.21 -16.57
N ILE A 568 -38.13 5.03 -15.75
CA ILE A 568 -37.90 5.08 -14.31
C ILE A 568 -39.23 4.98 -13.56
N ILE A 569 -39.29 4.11 -12.56
CA ILE A 569 -40.41 4.00 -11.63
C ILE A 569 -39.93 4.43 -10.24
N LEU A 570 -40.65 5.37 -9.63
CA LEU A 570 -40.53 5.74 -8.21
C LEU A 570 -41.81 5.30 -7.50
N ASN A 571 -41.66 4.41 -6.54
CA ASN A 571 -42.75 3.89 -5.75
C ASN A 571 -42.43 4.08 -4.26
N ASN A 572 -43.24 4.87 -3.55
CA ASN A 572 -42.99 5.25 -2.15
C ASN A 572 -41.57 5.82 -1.92
N SER A 573 -41.00 6.53 -2.90
CA SER A 573 -39.58 6.89 -2.93
C SER A 573 -39.43 8.41 -2.98
N ASN A 574 -38.76 9.00 -1.98
CA ASN A 574 -38.78 10.44 -1.76
C ASN A 574 -37.40 11.08 -1.77
N TYR A 575 -37.35 12.38 -2.04
CA TYR A 575 -36.12 13.17 -1.97
C TYR A 575 -34.99 12.68 -2.90
N ASN A 576 -35.31 11.95 -3.97
CA ASN A 576 -34.31 11.48 -4.92
C ASN A 576 -33.98 12.57 -5.95
N ASN A 577 -32.72 12.63 -6.37
CA ASN A 577 -32.23 13.55 -7.39
C ASN A 577 -31.70 12.75 -8.57
N ILE A 578 -32.32 12.91 -9.74
CA ILE A 578 -32.05 12.10 -10.92
C ILE A 578 -31.72 13.02 -12.10
N ILE A 579 -30.52 12.86 -12.64
CA ILE A 579 -30.07 13.51 -13.88
C ILE A 579 -30.04 12.46 -14.97
N THR A 580 -30.74 12.69 -16.08
CA THR A 580 -30.86 11.70 -17.16
C THR A 580 -30.67 12.33 -18.56
N SER A 581 -30.29 11.51 -19.53
CA SER A 581 -30.27 11.86 -20.96
C SER A 581 -31.18 10.95 -21.81
N THR A 582 -31.93 10.08 -21.12
CA THR A 582 -32.56 8.87 -21.66
C THR A 582 -33.69 9.12 -22.66
N ILE A 583 -33.70 8.28 -23.71
CA ILE A 583 -34.70 8.07 -24.77
C ILE A 583 -35.33 6.67 -24.63
N VAL A 584 -36.56 6.58 -24.12
CA VAL A 584 -37.32 5.32 -24.02
C VAL A 584 -38.10 5.07 -25.32
N SER A 585 -37.80 3.98 -26.05
CA SER A 585 -38.48 3.60 -27.29
C SER A 585 -39.01 2.14 -27.24
N SER A 586 -40.22 1.93 -26.74
CA SER A 586 -40.85 0.59 -26.80
C SER A 586 -41.51 0.33 -28.15
N ARG A 587 -41.69 -0.95 -28.51
CA ARG A 587 -42.43 -1.33 -29.73
C ARG A 587 -43.95 -1.12 -29.62
N THR A 588 -44.51 -1.00 -28.42
CA THR A 588 -45.97 -1.09 -28.16
C THR A 588 -46.43 -0.08 -27.12
N LYS A 589 -46.07 -0.23 -25.83
CA LYS A 589 -46.38 0.74 -24.76
C LYS A 589 -45.13 1.15 -24.00
N ASN A 590 -44.97 2.44 -23.75
CA ASN A 590 -43.89 2.96 -22.92
C ASN A 590 -44.32 4.13 -22.04
N VAL A 591 -43.99 3.99 -20.76
CA VAL A 591 -44.03 5.06 -19.78
C VAL A 591 -42.60 5.54 -19.51
N GLY A 592 -42.34 6.82 -19.75
CA GLY A 592 -41.05 7.42 -19.47
C GLY A 592 -40.73 7.36 -17.98
N PHE A 593 -41.51 8.10 -17.19
CA PHE A 593 -41.40 8.17 -15.73
C PHE A 593 -42.76 7.93 -15.07
N LEU A 594 -42.80 7.08 -14.05
CA LEU A 594 -43.98 6.81 -13.23
C LEU A 594 -43.64 7.05 -11.76
N PHE A 595 -44.30 8.02 -11.14
CA PHE A 595 -44.16 8.34 -9.73
C PHE A 595 -45.47 7.99 -9.04
N SER A 596 -45.43 7.05 -8.11
CA SER A 596 -46.59 6.63 -7.31
C SER A 596 -46.25 6.82 -5.83
N ASN A 597 -47.04 7.63 -5.13
CA ASN A 597 -46.81 8.03 -3.73
C ASN A 597 -45.36 8.46 -3.46
N SER A 598 -44.79 9.24 -4.37
CA SER A 598 -43.37 9.57 -4.38
C SER A 598 -43.19 11.08 -4.47
N SER A 599 -42.70 11.68 -3.39
CA SER A 599 -42.70 13.13 -3.18
C SER A 599 -41.29 13.72 -3.04
N ASN A 600 -41.18 15.03 -3.26
CA ASN A 600 -39.94 15.80 -3.12
C ASN A 600 -38.78 15.32 -4.02
N ASN A 601 -39.07 14.61 -5.12
CA ASN A 601 -38.05 14.16 -6.05
C ASN A 601 -37.75 15.25 -7.09
N ILE A 602 -36.54 15.22 -7.64
CA ILE A 602 -36.11 16.16 -8.67
C ILE A 602 -35.59 15.38 -9.86
N ILE A 603 -36.15 15.69 -11.04
CA ILE A 603 -35.71 15.16 -12.33
C ILE A 603 -35.12 16.30 -13.16
N TYR A 604 -33.91 16.08 -13.66
CA TYR A 604 -33.25 16.95 -14.62
C TYR A 604 -33.02 16.22 -15.93
N ASN A 605 -33.47 16.86 -17.02
CA ASN A 605 -33.24 16.48 -18.40
C ASN A 605 -33.83 15.13 -18.76
N ALA A 606 -34.62 15.06 -19.83
CA ALA A 606 -34.94 13.78 -20.48
C ALA A 606 -35.32 14.06 -21.91
N ARG A 607 -35.10 13.11 -22.82
CA ARG A 607 -35.54 13.25 -24.22
C ARG A 607 -36.31 12.01 -24.60
N PHE A 608 -37.59 12.13 -24.91
CA PHE A 608 -38.39 10.99 -25.33
C PHE A 608 -38.53 10.96 -26.85
N GLU A 609 -38.17 9.83 -27.47
CA GLU A 609 -38.39 9.53 -28.89
C GLU A 609 -39.12 8.18 -28.98
N GLY A 610 -40.11 8.06 -29.85
CA GLY A 610 -40.95 6.84 -29.95
C GLY A 610 -41.89 6.58 -28.75
N LEU A 611 -42.35 7.61 -28.03
CA LEU A 611 -43.38 7.52 -26.99
C LEU A 611 -44.74 7.13 -27.57
N LYS A 612 -45.37 6.14 -26.95
CA LYS A 612 -46.67 5.57 -27.33
C LYS A 612 -47.71 5.65 -26.20
N GLU A 613 -47.27 5.94 -24.97
CA GLU A 613 -48.15 6.12 -23.81
C GLU A 613 -47.86 7.46 -23.10
N LYS A 614 -47.24 7.46 -21.91
CA LYS A 614 -47.02 8.66 -21.10
C LYS A 614 -45.53 8.95 -20.91
N ALA A 615 -45.09 10.18 -21.12
CA ALA A 615 -43.73 10.60 -20.79
C ALA A 615 -43.54 10.69 -19.27
N LEU A 616 -44.55 11.20 -18.57
CA LEU A 616 -44.55 11.38 -17.14
C LEU A 616 -45.95 11.13 -16.57
N ILE A 617 -46.00 10.33 -15.50
CA ILE A 617 -47.17 10.16 -14.64
C ILE A 617 -46.74 10.49 -13.21
N LEU A 618 -47.42 11.46 -12.60
CA LEU A 618 -47.37 11.71 -11.16
C LEU A 618 -48.72 11.29 -10.58
N GLU A 619 -48.75 10.25 -9.74
CA GLU A 619 -49.99 9.71 -9.20
C GLU A 619 -49.92 9.44 -7.69
N ASN A 620 -51.10 9.29 -7.08
CA ASN A 620 -51.28 8.81 -5.70
C ASN A 620 -50.48 9.62 -4.66
N ASN A 621 -50.71 10.93 -4.55
CA ASN A 621 -50.00 11.85 -3.64
C ASN A 621 -48.49 11.98 -3.94
N SER A 622 -48.10 11.95 -5.21
CA SER A 622 -46.74 12.28 -5.62
C SER A 622 -46.55 13.79 -5.65
N ASN A 623 -46.29 14.37 -4.48
CA ASN A 623 -46.33 15.82 -4.24
C ASN A 623 -44.94 16.46 -4.21
N TYR A 624 -44.86 17.78 -4.41
CA TYR A 624 -43.61 18.53 -4.27
C TYR A 624 -42.47 18.07 -5.19
N ASN A 625 -42.77 17.36 -6.29
CA ASN A 625 -41.76 16.95 -7.25
C ASN A 625 -41.41 18.10 -8.20
N LYS A 626 -40.15 18.18 -8.60
CA LYS A 626 -39.64 19.20 -9.53
C LYS A 626 -39.11 18.54 -10.80
N ILE A 627 -39.65 18.96 -11.94
CA ILE A 627 -39.42 18.33 -13.24
C ILE A 627 -38.90 19.40 -14.20
N PHE A 628 -37.62 19.26 -14.58
CA PHE A 628 -36.92 20.23 -15.41
C PHE A 628 -36.38 19.60 -16.70
N GLY A 629 -36.54 20.30 -17.83
CA GLY A 629 -35.83 19.97 -19.07
C GLY A 629 -36.29 18.69 -19.78
N LEU A 630 -37.53 18.23 -19.57
CA LEU A 630 -38.11 17.18 -20.39
C LEU A 630 -38.28 17.67 -21.84
N ARG A 631 -37.90 16.84 -22.80
CA ARG A 631 -38.03 17.10 -24.24
C ARG A 631 -38.84 15.99 -24.87
N ILE A 632 -39.97 16.34 -25.44
CA ILE A 632 -40.93 15.46 -26.11
C ILE A 632 -41.12 16.07 -27.50
N SER A 633 -40.76 15.32 -28.54
CA SER A 633 -40.86 15.79 -29.93
C SER A 633 -41.33 14.65 -30.82
N PHE A 634 -42.56 14.78 -31.33
CA PHE A 634 -43.23 13.71 -32.08
C PHE A 634 -43.88 14.19 -33.36
N SER A 635 -43.88 13.33 -34.38
CA SER A 635 -44.62 13.58 -35.61
C SER A 635 -46.12 13.57 -35.36
N THR A 636 -46.66 12.62 -34.56
CA THR A 636 -48.10 12.58 -34.16
C THR A 636 -48.29 11.86 -32.82
N LEU A 637 -49.10 12.42 -31.90
CA LEU A 637 -49.48 11.83 -30.61
C LEU A 637 -50.95 12.15 -30.29
N ASN A 638 -51.79 11.14 -30.09
CA ASN A 638 -53.23 11.29 -29.86
C ASN A 638 -53.64 11.22 -28.38
N MET A 639 -52.69 11.36 -27.46
CA MET A 639 -52.95 11.35 -26.02
C MET A 639 -52.10 12.38 -25.29
N THR A 640 -52.55 12.80 -24.11
CA THR A 640 -51.80 13.72 -23.25
C THR A 640 -50.51 13.06 -22.76
N PRO A 641 -49.29 13.55 -23.08
CA PRO A 641 -48.05 12.88 -22.71
C PRO A 641 -47.67 13.05 -21.23
N ILE A 642 -48.19 14.05 -20.53
CA ILE A 642 -47.91 14.28 -19.10
C ILE A 642 -49.21 14.31 -18.31
N SER A 643 -49.31 13.47 -17.27
CA SER A 643 -50.45 13.41 -16.35
C SER A 643 -50.02 13.65 -14.91
N ILE A 644 -50.72 14.56 -14.22
CA ILE A 644 -50.65 14.76 -12.77
C ILE A 644 -52.00 14.35 -12.18
N ILE A 645 -52.04 13.29 -11.40
CA ILE A 645 -53.27 12.62 -10.95
C ILE A 645 -53.25 12.53 -9.42
N ASN A 646 -54.26 13.07 -8.74
CA ASN A 646 -54.33 13.06 -7.26
C ASN A 646 -53.01 13.51 -6.60
N SER A 647 -52.37 14.54 -7.16
CA SER A 647 -51.02 14.98 -6.78
C SER A 647 -50.91 16.50 -6.88
N SER A 648 -50.21 17.10 -5.91
CA SER A 648 -50.23 18.54 -5.63
C SER A 648 -48.84 19.12 -5.38
N HIS A 649 -48.70 20.45 -5.52
CA HIS A 649 -47.46 21.21 -5.30
C HIS A 649 -46.28 20.79 -6.18
N ASN A 650 -46.52 20.15 -7.32
CA ASN A 650 -45.44 19.79 -8.26
C ASN A 650 -45.08 20.98 -9.16
N ILE A 651 -43.81 21.04 -9.56
CA ILE A 651 -43.28 22.10 -10.43
C ILE A 651 -42.80 21.48 -11.74
N LEU A 652 -43.39 21.88 -12.86
CA LEU A 652 -42.93 21.57 -14.20
C LEU A 652 -42.43 22.86 -14.84
N GLU A 653 -41.12 22.95 -15.07
CA GLU A 653 -40.49 24.16 -15.57
C GLU A 653 -39.40 23.89 -16.63
N GLY A 654 -39.38 24.70 -17.68
CA GLY A 654 -38.37 24.61 -18.73
C GLY A 654 -38.43 23.33 -19.57
N ASN A 655 -39.62 22.73 -19.67
CA ASN A 655 -39.88 21.54 -20.48
C ASN A 655 -40.30 21.95 -21.90
N SER A 656 -40.04 21.09 -22.88
CA SER A 656 -40.39 21.28 -24.29
C SER A 656 -41.22 20.10 -24.78
N ILE A 657 -42.51 20.31 -24.98
CA ILE A 657 -43.52 19.30 -25.28
C ILE A 657 -44.23 19.69 -26.57
N THR A 658 -43.78 19.12 -27.68
CA THR A 658 -44.25 19.47 -29.02
C THR A 658 -44.62 18.23 -29.82
N PHE A 659 -45.85 18.17 -30.32
CA PHE A 659 -46.34 17.08 -31.18
C PHE A 659 -47.47 17.54 -32.09
N THR A 660 -47.82 16.76 -33.12
CA THR A 660 -49.10 16.96 -33.84
C THR A 660 -50.17 16.03 -33.27
N GLY A 661 -51.39 16.52 -33.07
CA GLY A 661 -52.49 15.79 -32.47
C GLY A 661 -53.44 16.71 -31.70
N GLU A 662 -54.63 16.19 -31.39
CA GLU A 662 -55.73 16.92 -30.75
C GLU A 662 -55.72 16.81 -29.21
N ALA A 663 -54.65 16.28 -28.61
CA ALA A 663 -54.53 16.15 -27.16
C ALA A 663 -53.85 17.36 -26.51
N TYR A 664 -54.12 17.57 -25.22
CA TYR A 664 -53.41 18.57 -24.41
C TYR A 664 -51.97 18.11 -24.12
N PRO A 665 -50.96 18.98 -24.17
CA PRO A 665 -49.61 18.66 -23.71
C PRO A 665 -49.51 18.19 -22.25
N VAL A 666 -50.31 18.75 -21.34
CA VAL A 666 -50.32 18.39 -19.91
C VAL A 666 -51.76 18.27 -19.42
N GLU A 667 -52.05 17.30 -18.54
CA GLU A 667 -53.31 17.21 -17.82
C GLU A 667 -53.10 17.11 -16.31
N ILE A 668 -53.96 17.81 -15.55
CA ILE A 668 -54.02 17.77 -14.09
C ILE A 668 -55.41 17.28 -13.68
N LEU A 669 -55.48 16.12 -13.04
CA LEU A 669 -56.70 15.45 -12.61
C LEU A 669 -56.70 15.34 -11.08
N ASN A 670 -57.62 16.03 -10.40
CA ASN A 670 -57.71 16.05 -8.93
C ASN A 670 -56.39 16.47 -8.23
N GLY A 671 -55.64 17.40 -8.84
CA GLY A 671 -54.39 17.94 -8.30
C GLY A 671 -54.48 19.44 -8.08
N PHE A 672 -53.82 19.93 -7.02
CA PHE A 672 -53.91 21.32 -6.55
C PHE A 672 -52.53 21.95 -6.38
N GLU A 673 -52.44 23.28 -6.49
CA GLU A 673 -51.22 24.06 -6.26
C GLU A 673 -49.99 23.61 -7.08
N ASN A 674 -50.20 22.95 -8.23
CA ASN A 674 -49.10 22.62 -9.14
C ASN A 674 -48.70 23.87 -9.95
N GLU A 675 -47.42 24.04 -10.20
CA GLU A 675 -46.86 25.13 -11.00
C GLU A 675 -46.38 24.61 -12.36
N ILE A 676 -47.07 25.01 -13.43
CA ILE A 676 -46.68 24.72 -14.81
C ILE A 676 -46.27 26.04 -15.47
N LYS A 677 -44.96 26.32 -15.50
CA LYS A 677 -44.43 27.63 -15.93
C LYS A 677 -43.21 27.53 -16.82
N TYR A 678 -43.03 28.50 -17.71
CA TYR A 678 -41.86 28.60 -18.61
C TYR A 678 -41.61 27.36 -19.48
N ASN A 679 -42.66 26.62 -19.85
CA ASN A 679 -42.56 25.48 -20.74
C ASN A 679 -42.88 25.87 -22.19
N ALA A 680 -42.37 25.12 -23.16
CA ALA A 680 -42.89 25.12 -24.52
C ALA A 680 -43.92 24.01 -24.66
N LEU A 681 -45.20 24.36 -24.79
CA LEU A 681 -46.32 23.44 -24.90
C LEU A 681 -47.02 23.67 -26.24
N SER A 682 -47.01 22.69 -27.14
CA SER A 682 -47.69 22.78 -28.43
C SER A 682 -48.17 21.43 -28.93
N SER A 683 -49.47 21.30 -29.12
CA SER A 683 -50.10 20.30 -29.97
C SER A 683 -50.60 20.94 -31.28
N THR A 684 -51.41 20.23 -32.08
CA THR A 684 -52.09 20.84 -33.24
C THR A 684 -53.02 21.97 -32.77
N THR A 685 -53.71 21.73 -31.64
CA THR A 685 -54.85 22.54 -31.18
C THR A 685 -54.53 23.39 -29.97
N TYR A 686 -53.73 22.87 -29.03
CA TYR A 686 -53.47 23.51 -27.74
C TYR A 686 -52.03 24.01 -27.64
N LYS A 687 -51.85 25.29 -27.32
CA LYS A 687 -50.55 25.97 -27.35
C LYS A 687 -50.36 26.88 -26.13
N GLY A 688 -49.12 26.98 -25.65
CA GLY A 688 -48.76 27.81 -24.49
C GLY A 688 -49.57 27.41 -23.25
N ASP A 689 -50.08 28.40 -22.50
CA ASP A 689 -50.88 28.16 -21.29
C ASP A 689 -52.16 27.34 -21.56
N ASN A 690 -52.77 27.49 -22.75
CA ASN A 690 -53.92 26.68 -23.17
C ASN A 690 -53.57 25.20 -23.42
N GLY A 691 -52.28 24.85 -23.34
CA GLY A 691 -51.75 23.49 -23.42
C GLY A 691 -52.01 22.63 -22.17
N VAL A 692 -52.58 23.19 -21.11
CA VAL A 692 -52.82 22.49 -19.84
C VAL A 692 -54.31 22.26 -19.64
N TYR A 693 -54.72 21.00 -19.60
CA TYR A 693 -56.07 20.61 -19.19
C TYR A 693 -56.12 20.37 -17.68
N GLN A 694 -57.22 20.80 -17.05
CA GLN A 694 -57.40 20.62 -15.61
C GLN A 694 -58.83 20.18 -15.32
N LYS A 695 -58.99 19.16 -14.47
CA LYS A 695 -60.29 18.68 -14.00
C LYS A 695 -60.20 18.27 -12.54
N THR A 696 -61.25 18.56 -11.79
CA THR A 696 -61.47 17.99 -10.46
C THR A 696 -62.88 17.37 -10.40
N ASP A 697 -63.03 16.33 -9.59
CA ASP A 697 -64.31 15.70 -9.27
C ASP A 697 -64.98 16.38 -8.04
N ASP A 698 -64.32 17.35 -7.39
CA ASP A 698 -64.88 18.20 -6.33
C ASP A 698 -65.16 19.60 -6.86
N ASP A 699 -66.44 19.88 -7.16
CA ASP A 699 -66.90 21.17 -7.69
C ASP A 699 -66.62 22.36 -6.75
N ASN A 700 -66.30 22.11 -5.47
CA ASN A 700 -65.98 23.16 -4.49
C ASN A 700 -64.48 23.35 -4.25
N ALA A 701 -63.63 22.51 -4.84
CA ALA A 701 -62.19 22.60 -4.62
C ALA A 701 -61.59 23.82 -5.35
N PRO A 702 -60.69 24.59 -4.70
CA PRO A 702 -60.07 25.74 -5.34
C PRO A 702 -59.20 25.27 -6.52
N GLN A 703 -59.48 25.73 -7.74
CA GLN A 703 -58.56 25.60 -8.86
C GLN A 703 -57.40 26.58 -8.68
N ASN A 704 -56.40 26.19 -7.90
CA ASN A 704 -55.26 27.01 -7.49
C ASN A 704 -53.92 26.55 -8.09
N ASN A 705 -53.95 25.75 -9.15
CA ASN A 705 -52.74 25.50 -9.94
C ASN A 705 -52.31 26.78 -10.67
N ILE A 706 -51.01 27.01 -10.77
CA ILE A 706 -50.41 28.17 -11.43
C ILE A 706 -49.98 27.75 -12.84
N ILE A 707 -50.71 28.23 -13.85
CA ILE A 707 -50.37 28.04 -15.26
C ILE A 707 -50.13 29.41 -15.87
N SER A 708 -48.86 29.70 -16.11
CA SER A 708 -48.45 31.02 -16.60
C SER A 708 -47.15 30.92 -17.37
N GLU A 709 -46.99 31.83 -18.33
CA GLU A 709 -45.72 32.02 -19.04
C GLU A 709 -45.27 30.74 -19.76
N ASN A 710 -46.22 29.92 -20.24
CA ASN A 710 -45.93 28.83 -21.16
C ASN A 710 -46.10 29.30 -22.61
N TYR A 711 -45.20 28.85 -23.48
CA TYR A 711 -45.05 29.35 -24.84
C TYR A 711 -45.39 28.28 -25.87
N ASN A 712 -45.77 28.70 -27.08
CA ASN A 712 -45.94 27.78 -28.22
C ASN A 712 -44.61 27.11 -28.62
N SER A 713 -43.52 27.86 -28.58
CA SER A 713 -42.18 27.35 -28.89
C SER A 713 -41.12 28.19 -28.18
N VAL A 714 -39.96 27.56 -27.92
CA VAL A 714 -38.76 28.22 -27.37
C VAL A 714 -37.57 27.90 -28.26
N SER A 715 -36.65 28.86 -28.40
CA SER A 715 -35.36 28.65 -29.06
C SER A 715 -34.46 27.81 -28.16
N ASN A 716 -33.95 26.71 -28.69
CA ASN A 716 -33.19 25.74 -27.93
C ASN A 716 -31.68 26.01 -28.08
N LEU A 717 -31.05 26.47 -27.00
CA LEU A 717 -29.63 26.80 -26.99
C LEU A 717 -28.85 25.78 -26.14
N GLY A 718 -27.56 25.57 -26.43
CA GLY A 718 -26.67 24.88 -25.51
C GLY A 718 -26.21 25.80 -24.37
N SER A 719 -25.83 25.25 -23.22
CA SER A 719 -25.08 25.97 -22.17
C SER A 719 -23.89 25.16 -21.67
N TYR A 720 -22.85 25.85 -21.22
CA TYR A 720 -21.73 25.29 -20.50
C TYR A 720 -21.79 25.73 -19.03
N ILE A 721 -21.56 24.79 -18.12
CA ILE A 721 -21.37 25.07 -16.69
C ILE A 721 -19.95 24.66 -16.32
N GLY A 722 -19.24 25.58 -15.68
CA GLY A 722 -17.95 25.33 -15.04
C GLY A 722 -18.08 25.45 -13.53
N ILE A 723 -17.46 24.52 -12.81
CA ILE A 723 -17.16 24.67 -11.39
C ILE A 723 -15.70 25.08 -11.31
N ASN A 724 -15.43 26.32 -10.93
CA ASN A 724 -14.08 26.82 -10.74
C ASN A 724 -13.70 26.67 -9.26
N SER A 725 -12.70 25.82 -8.99
CA SER A 725 -12.18 25.56 -7.66
C SER A 725 -10.64 25.48 -7.67
N ASN A 726 -10.03 25.79 -6.52
CA ASN A 726 -8.61 25.53 -6.29
C ASN A 726 -8.43 24.06 -5.92
N GLY A 727 -8.37 23.19 -6.92
CA GLY A 727 -8.16 21.74 -6.75
C GLY A 727 -9.44 20.90 -6.72
N LEU A 728 -9.29 19.60 -6.99
CA LEU A 728 -10.32 18.56 -6.93
C LEU A 728 -9.76 17.33 -6.18
N PRO A 729 -10.59 16.54 -5.46
CA PRO A 729 -12.02 16.75 -5.19
C PRO A 729 -12.28 18.02 -4.35
N LEU A 730 -13.54 18.48 -4.34
CA LEU A 730 -13.93 19.65 -3.55
C LEU A 730 -13.93 19.30 -2.07
N LYS A 731 -13.59 20.23 -1.19
CA LYS A 731 -13.62 20.00 0.26
C LYS A 731 -14.79 20.70 0.94
N ILE A 732 -15.27 20.15 2.04
CA ILE A 732 -16.22 20.84 2.92
C ILE A 732 -15.60 22.16 3.39
N HIS A 733 -16.41 23.21 3.59
CA HIS A 733 -16.01 24.60 3.87
C HIS A 733 -15.24 25.32 2.76
N GLN A 734 -14.86 24.64 1.68
CA GLN A 734 -14.31 25.30 0.51
C GLN A 734 -15.36 26.21 -0.12
N THR A 735 -14.95 27.46 -0.40
CA THR A 735 -15.75 28.38 -1.23
C THR A 735 -15.30 28.25 -2.68
N ILE A 736 -16.25 27.98 -3.56
CA ILE A 736 -16.06 27.78 -4.99
C ILE A 736 -16.82 28.85 -5.78
N THR A 737 -16.41 29.06 -7.03
CA THR A 737 -17.15 29.92 -7.96
C THR A 737 -17.83 29.04 -9.01
N LEU A 738 -19.15 29.13 -9.08
CA LEU A 738 -19.97 28.47 -10.09
C LEU A 738 -20.13 29.44 -11.25
N THR A 739 -19.77 29.02 -12.45
CA THR A 739 -19.83 29.86 -13.66
C THR A 739 -20.66 29.18 -14.74
N ALA A 740 -21.55 29.91 -15.38
CA ALA A 740 -22.35 29.42 -16.49
C ALA A 740 -22.30 30.38 -17.68
N ARG A 741 -22.32 29.83 -18.90
CA ARG A 741 -22.41 30.60 -20.14
C ARG A 741 -23.24 29.88 -21.21
N PRO A 742 -23.96 30.61 -22.07
CA PRO A 742 -24.64 30.03 -23.22
C PRO A 742 -23.62 29.65 -24.31
N VAL A 743 -23.93 28.63 -25.12
CA VAL A 743 -23.07 28.16 -26.23
C VAL A 743 -23.24 29.03 -27.48
N ASP A 744 -24.37 29.71 -27.62
CA ASP A 744 -24.69 30.54 -28.78
C ASP A 744 -24.34 32.01 -28.54
N PHE A 745 -23.51 32.58 -29.42
CA PHE A 745 -23.07 33.98 -29.38
C PHE A 745 -24.19 34.98 -29.74
N THR A 746 -25.36 34.52 -30.19
CA THR A 746 -26.53 35.35 -30.48
C THR A 746 -27.45 35.57 -29.27
N PHE A 747 -27.15 34.95 -28.12
CA PHE A 747 -27.89 35.15 -26.87
C PHE A 747 -27.80 36.61 -26.41
N LYS A 748 -28.95 37.29 -26.31
CA LYS A 748 -29.04 38.74 -26.03
C LYS A 748 -29.08 39.09 -24.53
N GLY A 749 -28.65 38.17 -23.66
CA GLY A 749 -28.74 38.32 -22.21
C GLY A 749 -30.00 37.69 -21.61
N GLY A 750 -30.03 37.60 -20.29
CA GLY A 750 -31.12 36.99 -19.52
C GLY A 750 -30.68 36.49 -18.15
N ASN A 751 -31.51 35.64 -17.53
CA ASN A 751 -31.37 35.23 -16.13
C ASN A 751 -30.78 33.82 -16.00
N PHE A 752 -29.77 33.68 -15.15
CA PHE A 752 -29.11 32.42 -14.80
C PHE A 752 -29.42 32.06 -13.36
N THR A 753 -30.36 31.14 -13.14
CA THR A 753 -30.70 30.65 -11.80
C THR A 753 -29.82 29.45 -11.45
N PHE A 754 -29.01 29.59 -10.40
CA PHE A 754 -28.15 28.52 -9.89
C PHE A 754 -28.87 27.74 -8.78
N ILE A 755 -28.86 26.42 -8.90
CA ILE A 755 -29.48 25.49 -7.98
C ILE A 755 -28.41 24.49 -7.53
N VAL A 756 -28.18 24.39 -6.23
CA VAL A 756 -27.26 23.42 -5.63
C VAL A 756 -28.07 22.35 -4.88
N ASN A 757 -27.89 21.08 -5.26
CA ASN A 757 -28.59 19.92 -4.70
C ASN A 757 -30.12 20.14 -4.55
N GLY A 758 -30.74 20.81 -5.53
CA GLY A 758 -32.19 21.07 -5.56
C GLY A 758 -32.66 22.33 -4.84
N LYS A 759 -31.75 23.06 -4.19
CA LYS A 759 -32.00 24.34 -3.55
C LYS A 759 -31.46 25.48 -4.42
N GLU A 760 -32.32 26.42 -4.79
CA GLU A 760 -31.88 27.66 -5.43
C GLU A 760 -30.95 28.44 -4.48
N ILE A 761 -29.80 28.85 -5.00
CA ILE A 761 -28.82 29.66 -4.27
C ILE A 761 -28.80 31.13 -4.75
N GLY A 762 -29.33 31.40 -5.95
CA GLY A 762 -29.49 32.75 -6.48
C GLY A 762 -29.65 32.80 -8.00
N THR A 763 -30.06 33.97 -8.50
CA THR A 763 -30.19 34.27 -9.93
C THR A 763 -29.27 35.43 -10.32
N VAL A 764 -28.54 35.28 -11.42
CA VAL A 764 -27.64 36.31 -11.98
C VAL A 764 -28.19 36.75 -13.34
N GLU A 765 -28.42 38.05 -13.52
CA GLU A 765 -28.82 38.64 -14.80
C GLU A 765 -27.58 39.07 -15.59
N THR A 766 -27.52 38.73 -16.89
CA THR A 766 -26.43 39.14 -17.78
C THR A 766 -26.95 39.91 -18.98
N GLN A 767 -26.16 40.88 -19.44
CA GLN A 767 -26.44 41.66 -20.65
C GLN A 767 -25.52 41.11 -21.76
N LYS A 768 -26.04 40.25 -22.66
CA LYS A 768 -25.33 39.50 -23.75
C LYS A 768 -24.72 38.14 -23.35
N THR A 769 -23.67 37.68 -24.04
CA THR A 769 -23.02 36.35 -23.89
C THR A 769 -22.06 36.27 -22.70
N GLU A 770 -22.18 37.17 -21.73
CA GLU A 770 -21.30 37.22 -20.57
C GLU A 770 -21.53 36.02 -19.64
N ASN A 771 -20.48 35.62 -18.93
CA ASN A 771 -20.57 34.53 -17.97
C ASN A 771 -21.36 34.99 -16.73
N ALA A 772 -22.39 34.25 -16.35
CA ALA A 772 -23.00 34.38 -15.03
C ALA A 772 -22.14 33.65 -14.01
N SER A 773 -21.86 34.26 -12.85
CA SER A 773 -21.11 33.58 -11.78
C SER A 773 -21.70 33.87 -10.40
N ILE A 774 -21.68 32.86 -9.53
CA ILE A 774 -22.06 32.97 -8.12
C ILE A 774 -21.07 32.19 -7.25
N ASN A 775 -20.74 32.73 -6.07
CA ASN A 775 -19.91 32.03 -5.09
C ASN A 775 -20.76 31.15 -4.20
N TYR A 776 -20.25 29.98 -3.85
CA TYR A 776 -20.93 29.02 -2.99
C TYR A 776 -19.93 28.37 -2.03
N THR A 777 -20.28 28.30 -0.74
CA THR A 777 -19.49 27.62 0.29
C THR A 777 -20.11 26.26 0.59
N ILE A 778 -19.32 25.19 0.44
CA ILE A 778 -19.77 23.82 0.69
C ILE A 778 -19.98 23.64 2.19
N THR A 779 -21.17 23.20 2.60
CA THR A 779 -21.56 23.15 4.02
C THR A 779 -21.47 21.76 4.64
N GLY A 780 -21.27 20.72 3.83
CA GLY A 780 -21.34 19.32 4.23
C GLY A 780 -22.76 18.74 4.24
N LYS A 781 -23.81 19.59 4.14
CA LYS A 781 -25.20 19.12 3.99
C LYS A 781 -25.49 18.56 2.61
N GLU A 782 -24.64 18.87 1.65
CA GLU A 782 -24.72 18.41 0.27
C GLU A 782 -24.42 16.90 0.16
N GLY A 783 -23.81 16.31 1.20
CA GLY A 783 -23.31 14.94 1.20
C GLY A 783 -21.98 14.83 0.44
N ASP A 784 -21.72 13.67 -0.15
CA ASP A 784 -20.43 13.37 -0.80
C ASP A 784 -20.34 13.92 -2.24
N LYS A 785 -21.38 14.63 -2.73
CA LYS A 785 -21.44 15.20 -4.08
C LYS A 785 -22.14 16.55 -4.10
N LEU A 786 -21.50 17.48 -4.81
CA LEU A 786 -22.08 18.75 -5.21
C LEU A 786 -22.74 18.60 -6.58
N ILE A 787 -24.02 18.91 -6.70
CA ILE A 787 -24.78 18.94 -7.95
C ILE A 787 -25.18 20.37 -8.20
N VAL A 788 -24.71 20.92 -9.31
CA VAL A 788 -24.98 22.29 -9.71
C VAL A 788 -25.81 22.26 -10.98
N THR A 789 -27.03 22.75 -10.90
CA THR A 789 -27.90 22.98 -12.05
C THR A 789 -27.99 24.47 -12.31
N VAL A 790 -27.95 24.85 -13.59
CA VAL A 790 -28.25 26.22 -14.01
C VAL A 790 -29.39 26.20 -15.00
N ILE A 791 -30.40 27.02 -14.72
CA ILE A 791 -31.52 27.31 -15.62
C ILE A 791 -31.26 28.67 -16.25
N VAL A 792 -31.19 28.73 -17.57
CA VAL A 792 -30.95 29.96 -18.33
C VAL A 792 -32.25 30.38 -19.00
N ARG A 793 -32.72 31.58 -18.66
CA ARG A 793 -33.87 32.23 -19.29
C ARG A 793 -33.40 33.40 -20.14
N ASP A 794 -34.00 33.61 -21.31
CA ASP A 794 -33.73 34.82 -22.11
C ASP A 794 -34.40 36.07 -21.50
N THR A 795 -34.26 37.23 -22.14
CA THR A 795 -34.88 38.49 -21.69
C THR A 795 -36.40 38.47 -21.69
N GLN A 796 -37.04 37.48 -22.31
CA GLN A 796 -38.49 37.25 -22.28
C GLN A 796 -38.88 36.18 -21.26
N LEU A 797 -37.95 35.79 -20.38
CA LEU A 797 -38.08 34.74 -19.37
C LEU A 797 -38.28 33.33 -19.95
N LYS A 798 -38.06 33.11 -21.25
CA LYS A 798 -38.16 31.78 -21.85
C LYS A 798 -36.96 30.96 -21.43
N VAL A 799 -37.18 29.78 -20.83
CA VAL A 799 -36.09 28.83 -20.56
C VAL A 799 -35.52 28.34 -21.89
N VAL A 800 -34.32 28.80 -22.21
CA VAL A 800 -33.61 28.46 -23.45
C VAL A 800 -32.71 27.24 -23.28
N THR A 801 -32.25 26.99 -22.06
CA THR A 801 -31.40 25.84 -21.73
C THR A 801 -31.33 25.59 -20.22
N ASN A 802 -31.14 24.33 -19.84
CA ASN A 802 -30.75 23.94 -18.50
C ASN A 802 -29.63 22.92 -18.60
N THR A 803 -28.63 23.07 -17.74
CA THR A 803 -27.49 22.15 -17.69
C THR A 803 -27.24 21.79 -16.24
N SER A 804 -26.72 20.59 -16.00
CA SER A 804 -26.29 20.17 -14.67
C SER A 804 -24.91 19.56 -14.73
N VAL A 805 -24.10 19.81 -13.71
CA VAL A 805 -22.80 19.18 -13.48
C VAL A 805 -22.73 18.67 -12.05
N SER A 806 -21.93 17.64 -11.82
CA SER A 806 -21.73 17.11 -10.47
C SER A 806 -20.26 16.89 -10.18
N GLN A 807 -19.83 17.16 -8.96
CA GLN A 807 -18.46 17.00 -8.50
C GLN A 807 -18.43 16.31 -7.13
N LEU A 808 -17.42 15.46 -6.89
CA LEU A 808 -17.21 14.82 -5.59
C LEU A 808 -16.81 15.84 -4.53
N ILE A 809 -17.36 15.68 -3.33
CA ILE A 809 -16.97 16.38 -2.10
C ILE A 809 -16.23 15.36 -1.22
N SER A 810 -15.00 15.68 -0.83
CA SER A 810 -14.25 14.97 0.21
C SER A 810 -14.46 15.63 1.57
N LYS A 811 -14.48 14.80 2.61
CA LYS A 811 -14.39 15.25 3.99
C LYS A 811 -13.03 15.88 4.27
N LEU A 812 -12.96 16.65 5.35
CA LEU A 812 -11.71 17.23 5.84
C LEU A 812 -10.88 16.14 6.54
N ASP A 813 -9.57 16.16 6.36
CA ASP A 813 -8.68 15.33 7.17
C ASP A 813 -8.78 15.77 8.64
N SER A 814 -8.47 14.86 9.57
CA SER A 814 -8.46 15.18 11.00
C SER A 814 -7.15 14.79 11.67
N ASN A 815 -6.82 15.51 12.74
CA ASN A 815 -5.67 15.25 13.59
C ASN A 815 -6.12 15.18 15.06
N ILE A 816 -5.44 14.39 15.88
CA ILE A 816 -5.72 14.27 17.31
C ILE A 816 -4.55 14.83 18.10
N LEU A 817 -4.82 15.88 18.87
CA LEU A 817 -3.92 16.36 19.91
C LEU A 817 -4.06 15.47 21.15
N LEU A 818 -3.02 14.68 21.41
CA LEU A 818 -2.95 13.75 22.53
C LEU A 818 -1.64 13.99 23.31
N PRO A 819 -1.69 14.49 24.56
CA PRO A 819 -0.50 14.77 25.34
C PRO A 819 0.10 13.50 25.98
N ASN A 820 1.41 13.52 26.22
CA ASN A 820 2.05 12.56 27.13
C ASN A 820 1.58 12.80 28.56
N ILE A 821 1.41 11.73 29.33
CA ILE A 821 0.87 11.77 30.69
C ILE A 821 1.86 11.10 31.64
N ILE A 822 2.14 11.73 32.78
CA ILE A 822 2.89 11.13 33.88
C ILE A 822 1.90 10.88 35.01
N SER A 823 1.90 9.66 35.55
CA SER A 823 1.02 9.27 36.66
C SER A 823 1.85 8.54 37.71
N ASP A 824 1.70 8.95 38.96
CA ASP A 824 2.42 8.41 40.12
C ASP A 824 1.56 7.45 40.97
N ASN A 825 0.24 7.60 41.02
CA ASN A 825 -0.67 6.62 41.63
C ASN A 825 -2.14 6.86 41.21
N GLY A 826 -2.96 5.79 41.15
CA GLY A 826 -4.43 5.90 41.18
C GLY A 826 -5.17 5.82 39.83
N LYS A 827 -5.97 6.86 39.54
CA LYS A 827 -6.79 6.99 38.33
C LYS A 827 -6.16 8.03 37.39
N THR A 828 -5.92 7.66 36.14
CA THR A 828 -5.33 8.56 35.14
C THR A 828 -6.40 9.04 34.16
N THR A 829 -6.50 10.34 33.93
CA THR A 829 -7.42 10.93 32.94
C THR A 829 -6.70 11.21 31.64
N ILE A 830 -7.15 10.61 30.55
CA ILE A 830 -6.64 10.81 29.21
C ILE A 830 -7.61 11.74 28.47
N SER A 831 -7.11 12.86 27.95
CA SER A 831 -7.91 13.84 27.20
C SER A 831 -7.35 13.98 25.79
N ALA A 832 -8.22 13.99 24.80
CA ALA A 832 -7.89 14.15 23.39
C ALA A 832 -8.74 15.28 22.79
N ILE A 833 -8.12 16.10 21.94
CA ILE A 833 -8.81 17.11 21.13
C ILE A 833 -8.66 16.70 19.66
N VAL A 834 -9.76 16.69 18.93
CA VAL A 834 -9.75 16.41 17.49
C VAL A 834 -9.87 17.72 16.73
N LEU A 835 -8.93 17.95 15.81
CA LEU A 835 -8.92 19.09 14.91
C LEU A 835 -9.21 18.62 13.49
N ASP A 836 -9.89 19.42 12.69
CA ASP A 836 -9.83 19.26 11.23
C ASP A 836 -8.52 19.83 10.66
N GLU A 837 -8.31 19.64 9.36
CA GLU A 837 -7.14 20.14 8.62
C GLU A 837 -7.01 21.68 8.63
N GLU A 838 -8.10 22.40 8.90
CA GLU A 838 -8.15 23.86 9.01
C GLU A 838 -7.83 24.34 10.45
N GLY A 839 -7.69 23.41 11.40
CA GLY A 839 -7.39 23.67 12.79
C GLY A 839 -8.63 23.93 13.67
N ASN A 840 -9.84 23.71 13.16
CA ASN A 840 -11.06 23.85 13.94
C ASN A 840 -11.30 22.62 14.83
N ILE A 841 -11.72 22.88 16.06
CA ILE A 841 -12.04 21.83 17.03
C ILE A 841 -13.35 21.13 16.65
N GLN A 842 -13.29 19.80 16.52
CA GLN A 842 -14.49 18.99 16.31
C GLN A 842 -15.31 18.95 17.60
N THR A 843 -16.60 19.27 17.52
CA THR A 843 -17.52 19.31 18.68
C THR A 843 -18.38 18.06 18.80
N SER A 844 -18.27 17.11 17.87
CA SER A 844 -19.04 15.87 17.85
C SER A 844 -18.24 14.70 17.27
N GLY A 845 -18.63 13.47 17.62
CA GLY A 845 -18.01 12.23 17.17
C GLY A 845 -17.50 11.38 18.34
N LYS A 846 -16.89 10.23 18.05
CA LYS A 846 -16.43 9.25 19.05
C LYS A 846 -14.94 9.01 18.97
N VAL A 847 -14.29 8.89 20.13
CA VAL A 847 -12.86 8.56 20.26
C VAL A 847 -12.71 7.30 21.10
N ALA A 848 -12.03 6.29 20.55
CA ALA A 848 -11.61 5.10 21.27
C ALA A 848 -10.21 5.32 21.86
N ILE A 849 -10.04 5.06 23.16
CA ILE A 849 -8.74 5.18 23.84
C ILE A 849 -8.21 3.79 24.17
N LYS A 850 -6.95 3.53 23.82
CA LYS A 850 -6.28 2.24 24.01
C LYS A 850 -4.99 2.42 24.82
N LEU A 851 -4.63 1.38 25.58
CA LEU A 851 -3.33 1.24 26.24
C LEU A 851 -2.63 -0.01 25.70
N ASN A 852 -1.42 0.14 25.15
CA ASN A 852 -0.66 -0.93 24.49
C ASN A 852 -1.52 -1.75 23.50
N GLY A 853 -2.31 -1.05 22.68
CA GLY A 853 -3.22 -1.67 21.71
C GLY A 853 -4.56 -2.19 22.27
N LYS A 854 -4.74 -2.28 23.59
CA LYS A 854 -6.01 -2.73 24.21
C LYS A 854 -6.96 -1.56 24.49
N THR A 855 -8.16 -1.58 23.91
CA THR A 855 -9.22 -0.58 24.14
C THR A 855 -9.63 -0.53 25.61
N GLN A 856 -9.58 0.66 26.20
CA GLN A 856 -10.04 0.95 27.56
C GLN A 856 -11.48 1.49 27.56
N GLY A 857 -11.87 2.22 26.52
CA GLY A 857 -13.21 2.75 26.36
C GLY A 857 -13.38 3.56 25.08
N VAL A 858 -14.64 3.84 24.73
CA VAL A 858 -15.02 4.74 23.63
C VAL A 858 -15.88 5.85 24.22
N VAL A 859 -15.49 7.10 24.01
CA VAL A 859 -16.16 8.29 24.58
C VAL A 859 -16.62 9.23 23.48
N ASP A 860 -17.74 9.91 23.72
CA ASP A 860 -18.21 10.98 22.84
C ASP A 860 -17.38 12.25 23.07
N ILE A 861 -17.17 13.02 21.99
CA ILE A 861 -16.60 14.35 22.08
C ILE A 861 -17.68 15.28 22.62
N ASN A 862 -17.42 15.88 23.79
CA ASN A 862 -18.31 16.85 24.42
C ASN A 862 -17.55 18.17 24.56
N ASN A 863 -18.11 19.26 24.03
CA ASN A 863 -17.49 20.59 24.03
C ASN A 863 -16.03 20.59 23.52
N GLY A 864 -15.75 19.81 22.48
CA GLY A 864 -14.43 19.76 21.84
C GLY A 864 -13.41 18.81 22.48
N ILE A 865 -13.76 18.11 23.57
CA ILE A 865 -12.84 17.24 24.29
C ILE A 865 -13.43 15.83 24.42
N ALA A 866 -12.62 14.82 24.06
CA ALA A 866 -12.88 13.43 24.40
C ALA A 866 -12.04 13.04 25.62
N GLN A 867 -12.69 12.61 26.70
CA GLN A 867 -12.01 12.32 27.96
C GLN A 867 -12.40 10.96 28.53
N LEU A 868 -11.39 10.15 28.89
CA LEU A 868 -11.56 8.85 29.55
C LEU A 868 -10.66 8.74 30.77
N THR A 869 -11.22 8.33 31.91
CA THR A 869 -10.45 7.98 33.12
C THR A 869 -10.18 6.47 33.17
N VAL A 870 -8.92 6.08 33.31
CA VAL A 870 -8.46 4.68 33.42
C VAL A 870 -7.88 4.39 34.81
N ASP A 871 -8.06 3.17 35.31
CA ASP A 871 -7.45 2.72 36.57
C ASP A 871 -5.99 2.32 36.31
N SER A 872 -5.05 3.17 36.73
CA SER A 872 -3.60 2.95 36.57
C SER A 872 -2.94 2.38 37.83
N SER A 873 -3.69 2.23 38.93
CA SER A 873 -3.18 1.75 40.23
C SER A 873 -2.55 0.35 40.19
N LYS A 874 -2.92 -0.46 39.19
CA LYS A 874 -2.41 -1.83 38.99
C LYS A 874 -1.32 -1.91 37.93
N LEU A 875 -0.92 -0.81 37.30
CA LEU A 875 0.13 -0.81 36.28
C LEU A 875 1.51 -0.83 36.95
N SER A 876 2.47 -1.55 36.36
CA SER A 876 3.87 -1.46 36.77
C SER A 876 4.49 -0.16 36.29
N ALA A 877 5.47 0.38 37.02
CA ALA A 877 6.21 1.57 36.65
C ALA A 877 7.04 1.32 35.38
N LYS A 878 6.59 1.90 34.27
CA LYS A 878 7.20 1.92 32.93
C LYS A 878 6.38 2.81 32.01
N ASN A 879 6.81 2.93 30.77
CA ASN A 879 6.06 3.60 29.70
C ASN A 879 5.02 2.64 29.09
N TYR A 880 3.82 3.15 28.87
CA TYR A 880 2.74 2.51 28.12
C TYR A 880 2.37 3.41 26.93
N THR A 881 2.09 2.82 25.78
CA THR A 881 1.57 3.56 24.62
C THR A 881 0.09 3.83 24.83
N ILE A 882 -0.31 5.09 24.77
CA ILE A 882 -1.70 5.51 24.64
C ILE A 882 -1.97 5.68 23.14
N THR A 883 -3.04 5.08 22.63
CA THR A 883 -3.52 5.34 21.27
C THR A 883 -4.93 5.90 21.35
N ALA A 884 -5.16 7.08 20.76
CA ALA A 884 -6.50 7.61 20.54
C ALA A 884 -6.90 7.38 19.07
N VAL A 885 -8.09 6.83 18.84
CA VAL A 885 -8.64 6.59 17.51
C VAL A 885 -9.97 7.33 17.37
N TYR A 886 -9.99 8.39 16.58
CA TYR A 886 -11.21 9.11 16.23
C TYR A 886 -11.92 8.41 15.07
N GLY A 887 -13.22 8.16 15.23
CA GLY A 887 -14.03 7.39 14.27
C GLY A 887 -14.42 8.14 12.99
N GLY A 888 -14.15 9.44 12.89
CA GLY A 888 -14.70 10.30 11.83
C GLY A 888 -16.15 10.73 12.10
N ASN A 889 -16.64 11.69 11.32
CA ASN A 889 -18.06 12.10 11.32
C ASN A 889 -18.54 12.41 9.88
N SER A 890 -19.65 13.15 9.72
CA SER A 890 -20.16 13.53 8.39
C SER A 890 -19.26 14.54 7.66
N MET A 891 -18.39 15.25 8.37
CA MET A 891 -17.54 16.33 7.84
C MET A 891 -16.05 15.99 7.85
N THR A 892 -15.59 15.14 8.77
CA THR A 892 -14.18 14.81 8.98
C THR A 892 -13.89 13.32 8.86
N GLU A 893 -12.71 13.00 8.32
CA GLU A 893 -12.18 11.65 8.24
C GLU A 893 -11.71 11.10 9.59
N LYS A 894 -11.52 9.78 9.65
CA LYS A 894 -10.94 9.11 10.82
C LYS A 894 -9.46 9.49 11.01
N SER A 895 -8.99 9.50 12.25
CA SER A 895 -7.58 9.75 12.56
C SER A 895 -7.12 8.95 13.78
N THR A 896 -5.81 8.84 13.94
CA THR A 896 -5.19 8.12 15.05
C THR A 896 -3.94 8.87 15.49
N SER A 897 -3.72 8.91 16.80
CA SER A 897 -2.53 9.53 17.39
C SER A 897 -2.07 8.72 18.60
N ASP A 898 -0.76 8.68 18.79
CA ASP A 898 -0.11 7.97 19.88
C ASP A 898 0.57 8.95 20.84
N ALA A 899 0.53 8.62 22.12
CA ALA A 899 1.25 9.31 23.19
C ALA A 899 1.77 8.29 24.20
N THR A 900 2.53 8.75 25.19
CA THR A 900 3.08 7.91 26.26
C THR A 900 2.41 8.20 27.59
N LEU A 901 1.97 7.14 28.27
CA LEU A 901 1.65 7.13 29.69
C LEU A 901 2.87 6.60 30.46
N THR A 902 3.52 7.45 31.23
CA THR A 902 4.62 7.08 32.12
C THR A 902 4.10 6.84 33.53
N ILE A 903 4.16 5.58 33.98
CA ILE A 903 3.89 5.24 35.37
C ILE A 903 5.20 5.31 36.15
N THR A 904 5.28 6.15 37.17
CA THR A 904 6.47 6.29 38.04
C THR A 904 6.35 5.40 39.27
N LYS A 905 7.50 5.10 39.90
CA LYS A 905 7.52 4.36 41.17
C LYS A 905 7.19 5.29 42.33
N THR A 906 6.42 4.80 43.28
CA THR A 906 6.16 5.49 44.55
C THR A 906 6.97 4.90 45.69
N THR A 907 7.27 5.69 46.72
CA THR A 907 8.00 5.20 47.90
C THR A 907 6.99 4.82 48.98
N PRO A 908 6.93 3.54 49.41
CA PRO A 908 5.95 3.10 50.40
C PRO A 908 6.32 3.61 51.80
N LYS A 909 5.30 3.94 52.59
CA LYS A 909 5.44 4.28 54.01
C LYS A 909 5.44 3.00 54.85
N ILE A 910 6.41 2.88 55.75
CA ILE A 910 6.50 1.74 56.68
C ILE A 910 5.87 2.15 58.02
N THR A 911 5.04 1.29 58.61
CA THR A 911 4.49 1.47 59.96
C THR A 911 4.58 0.16 60.75
N ILE A 912 4.97 0.22 62.02
CA ILE A 912 5.09 -0.95 62.91
C ILE A 912 4.04 -0.84 64.00
N GLU A 913 3.22 -1.88 64.20
CA GLU A 913 2.06 -1.82 65.10
C GLU A 913 2.43 -1.86 66.59
N THR A 914 3.49 -2.58 66.96
CA THR A 914 3.99 -2.64 68.34
C THR A 914 5.51 -2.69 68.39
N THR A 915 6.10 -1.94 69.31
CA THR A 915 7.55 -1.89 69.55
C THR A 915 7.94 -2.24 70.99
N ASN A 916 6.98 -2.55 71.86
CA ASN A 916 7.21 -3.04 73.21
C ASN A 916 6.72 -4.48 73.30
N VAL A 917 7.63 -5.41 73.54
CA VAL A 917 7.35 -6.85 73.48
C VAL A 917 7.97 -7.58 74.66
N LYS A 918 7.36 -8.70 75.07
CA LYS A 918 7.88 -9.55 76.14
C LYS A 918 8.96 -10.50 75.61
N ARG A 919 9.94 -10.83 76.45
CA ARG A 919 10.99 -11.82 76.18
C ARG A 919 10.42 -13.24 76.15
N THR A 920 10.03 -13.70 74.96
CA THR A 920 9.46 -15.04 74.72
C THR A 920 10.03 -15.65 73.44
N ASN A 921 9.81 -16.95 73.23
CA ASN A 921 10.25 -17.65 72.02
C ASN A 921 9.26 -17.56 70.83
N ASN A 922 8.15 -16.82 70.98
CA ASN A 922 7.05 -16.80 70.00
C ASN A 922 6.44 -15.40 69.76
N THR A 923 7.24 -14.33 69.85
CA THR A 923 6.76 -12.96 69.63
C THR A 923 6.50 -12.69 68.14
N THR A 924 5.34 -12.09 67.80
CA THR A 924 5.01 -11.62 66.45
C THR A 924 4.99 -10.09 66.39
N ILE A 925 5.72 -9.52 65.43
CA ILE A 925 5.66 -8.08 65.09
C ILE A 925 4.97 -7.91 63.74
N THR A 926 3.94 -7.08 63.68
CA THR A 926 3.26 -6.72 62.44
C THR A 926 3.81 -5.41 61.89
N VAL A 927 4.14 -5.41 60.60
CA VAL A 927 4.57 -4.23 59.84
C VAL A 927 3.64 -4.03 58.66
N LYS A 928 3.24 -2.78 58.40
CA LYS A 928 2.42 -2.36 57.27
C LYS A 928 3.23 -1.45 56.35
N LEU A 929 3.17 -1.75 55.05
CA LEU A 929 3.65 -0.92 53.95
C LEU A 929 2.42 -0.28 53.31
N THR A 930 2.31 1.04 53.37
CA THR A 930 1.16 1.80 52.87
C THR A 930 1.56 2.84 51.83
N ASP A 931 0.59 3.29 51.03
CA ASP A 931 0.71 4.51 50.24
C ASP A 931 0.56 5.77 51.12
N ASP A 932 0.62 6.95 50.50
CA ASP A 932 0.49 8.24 51.16
C ASP A 932 -0.91 8.48 51.75
N GLN A 933 -1.92 7.76 51.25
CA GLN A 933 -3.29 7.76 51.78
C GLN A 933 -3.49 6.73 52.89
N ASN A 934 -2.43 6.05 53.35
CA ASN A 934 -2.42 4.97 54.33
C ASN A 934 -3.18 3.69 53.90
N ASN A 935 -3.45 3.50 52.60
CA ASN A 935 -3.92 2.21 52.10
C ASN A 935 -2.73 1.26 51.95
N ASN A 936 -2.96 -0.03 52.16
CA ASN A 936 -1.90 -1.02 51.96
C ASN A 936 -1.43 -1.03 50.49
N ILE A 937 -0.11 -1.10 50.29
CA ILE A 937 0.44 -1.21 48.93
C ILE A 937 0.03 -2.51 48.23
N ALA A 938 -0.17 -2.44 46.92
CA ALA A 938 -0.68 -3.55 46.13
C ALA A 938 0.43 -4.52 45.70
N GLY A 939 0.24 -5.82 45.95
CA GLY A 939 1.17 -6.88 45.57
C GLY A 939 2.26 -7.15 46.62
N ASN A 940 3.14 -8.08 46.27
CA ASN A 940 4.14 -8.63 47.17
C ASN A 940 5.47 -7.87 47.05
N THR A 941 6.06 -7.47 48.19
CA THR A 941 7.35 -6.76 48.22
C THR A 941 8.33 -7.53 49.08
N LYS A 942 9.54 -7.79 48.58
CA LYS A 942 10.60 -8.43 49.38
C LYS A 942 11.01 -7.50 50.51
N VAL A 943 11.20 -8.04 51.71
CA VAL A 943 11.53 -7.26 52.90
C VAL A 943 12.68 -7.92 53.64
N ALA A 944 13.69 -7.13 53.99
CA ALA A 944 14.73 -7.54 54.93
C ALA A 944 14.43 -6.94 56.31
N VAL A 945 14.44 -7.80 57.33
CA VAL A 945 14.28 -7.39 58.73
C VAL A 945 15.64 -7.51 59.40
N LYS A 946 16.07 -6.43 60.08
CA LYS A 946 17.37 -6.37 60.76
C LYS A 946 17.20 -5.97 62.22
N LEU A 947 18.04 -6.52 63.07
CA LEU A 947 18.16 -6.15 64.48
C LEU A 947 19.60 -5.71 64.76
N ASN A 948 19.81 -4.48 65.26
CA ASN A 948 21.12 -3.83 65.40
C ASN A 948 22.00 -3.95 64.14
N GLY A 949 21.40 -3.74 62.97
CA GLY A 949 22.09 -3.81 61.67
C GLY A 949 22.33 -5.21 61.11
N LYS A 950 22.16 -6.28 61.90
CA LYS A 950 22.27 -7.68 61.42
C LYS A 950 20.94 -8.18 60.86
N THR A 951 20.95 -8.71 59.64
CA THR A 951 19.74 -9.32 59.04
C THR A 951 19.35 -10.57 59.82
N ILE A 952 18.10 -10.60 60.30
CA ILE A 952 17.54 -11.74 61.04
C ILE A 952 16.62 -12.60 60.17
N THR A 953 15.93 -11.99 59.19
CA THR A 953 15.13 -12.74 58.21
C THR A 953 14.91 -11.96 56.92
N HIS A 954 14.73 -12.68 55.83
CA HIS A 954 14.14 -12.18 54.59
C HIS A 954 12.73 -12.73 54.46
N THR A 955 11.77 -11.85 54.20
CA THR A 955 10.37 -12.23 54.03
C THR A 955 9.77 -11.46 52.85
N THR A 956 8.50 -11.66 52.59
CA THR A 956 7.76 -10.94 51.55
C THR A 956 6.48 -10.42 52.17
N SER A 957 6.16 -9.14 51.93
CA SER A 957 4.85 -8.61 52.30
C SER A 957 3.75 -9.28 51.47
N GLN A 958 2.61 -9.55 52.09
CA GLN A 958 1.39 -9.95 51.38
C GLN A 958 0.44 -8.76 51.38
N ASN A 959 0.25 -8.12 50.22
CA ASN A 959 -0.55 -6.89 50.06
C ASN A 959 -0.23 -5.85 51.15
N GLY A 960 1.05 -5.50 51.26
CA GLY A 960 1.53 -4.51 52.21
C GLY A 960 1.64 -4.99 53.67
N ILE A 961 1.20 -6.18 54.04
CA ILE A 961 1.29 -6.67 55.43
C ILE A 961 2.45 -7.66 55.59
N ILE A 962 3.23 -7.51 56.66
CA ILE A 962 4.33 -8.39 57.03
C ILE A 962 4.12 -8.82 58.49
N LYS A 963 4.21 -10.13 58.75
CA LYS A 963 4.24 -10.68 60.11
C LYS A 963 5.60 -11.32 60.36
N ILE A 964 6.30 -10.83 61.38
CA ILE A 964 7.66 -11.24 61.72
C ILE A 964 7.57 -12.03 63.02
N ASN A 965 7.85 -13.33 62.97
CA ASN A 965 7.94 -14.18 64.16
C ASN A 965 9.39 -14.26 64.63
N MET A 966 9.64 -13.99 65.90
CA MET A 966 10.99 -13.96 66.47
C MET A 966 11.06 -14.71 67.81
N ASP A 967 12.13 -15.49 67.98
CA ASP A 967 12.56 -15.95 69.30
C ASP A 967 13.42 -14.86 69.95
N LEU A 968 12.88 -14.23 70.99
CA LEU A 968 13.52 -13.14 71.70
C LEU A 968 14.35 -13.58 72.92
N THR A 969 14.32 -14.86 73.29
CA THR A 969 15.01 -15.37 74.49
C THR A 969 16.53 -15.22 74.41
N GLN A 970 17.09 -15.26 73.20
CA GLN A 970 18.51 -15.09 72.92
C GLN A 970 19.03 -13.64 73.06
N TYR A 971 18.15 -12.64 73.16
CA TYR A 971 18.51 -11.23 73.19
C TYR A 971 18.50 -10.68 74.62
N LYS A 972 19.68 -10.32 75.16
CA LYS A 972 19.87 -9.95 76.58
C LYS A 972 19.64 -8.47 76.91
N ASN A 973 19.71 -7.56 75.94
CA ASN A 973 19.52 -6.12 76.18
C ASN A 973 18.02 -5.78 76.26
N SER A 974 17.67 -4.68 76.93
CA SER A 974 16.28 -4.21 76.98
C SER A 974 15.84 -3.45 75.72
N GLN A 975 16.78 -3.06 74.84
CA GLN A 975 16.49 -2.32 73.61
C GLN A 975 17.36 -2.76 72.43
N TYR A 976 16.75 -2.80 71.25
CA TYR A 976 17.39 -3.11 69.98
C TYR A 976 16.89 -2.20 68.85
N ASP A 977 17.75 -1.85 67.89
CA ASP A 977 17.35 -1.16 66.66
C ASP A 977 16.73 -2.15 65.67
N LEU A 978 15.41 -2.07 65.52
CA LEU A 978 14.66 -2.83 64.51
C LEU A 978 14.60 -2.02 63.23
N THR A 979 15.28 -2.48 62.18
CA THR A 979 15.23 -1.89 60.85
C THR A 979 14.44 -2.77 59.89
N ILE A 980 13.42 -2.18 59.26
CA ILE A 980 12.70 -2.78 58.15
C ILE A 980 13.18 -2.12 56.86
N VAL A 981 13.59 -2.94 55.87
CA VAL A 981 13.94 -2.48 54.53
C VAL A 981 13.03 -3.18 53.53
N SER A 982 12.11 -2.44 52.91
CA SER A 982 11.35 -2.96 51.77
C SER A 982 12.20 -2.80 50.50
N GLY A 983 12.44 -3.90 49.79
CA GLY A 983 13.20 -3.88 48.55
C GLY A 983 12.41 -3.21 47.41
N GLU A 984 13.13 -2.59 46.50
CA GLU A 984 12.58 -2.07 45.25
C GLU A 984 11.92 -3.18 44.42
N ASN A 985 10.80 -2.86 43.78
CA ASN A 985 10.16 -3.73 42.80
C ASN A 985 9.68 -2.93 41.58
N ASN A 986 8.81 -3.53 40.77
CA ASN A 986 8.28 -2.94 39.55
C ASN A 986 7.25 -1.82 39.79
N ARG A 987 6.91 -1.47 41.03
CA ARG A 987 5.94 -0.41 41.38
C ARG A 987 6.45 0.54 42.45
N TYR A 988 7.26 0.04 43.37
CA TYR A 988 7.66 0.75 44.56
C TYR A 988 9.18 0.90 44.65
N ASN A 989 9.62 2.07 45.08
CA ASN A 989 11.02 2.31 45.45
C ASN A 989 11.36 1.58 46.76
N THR A 990 12.65 1.44 47.04
CA THR A 990 13.12 0.95 48.35
C THR A 990 12.67 1.93 49.45
N ALA A 991 12.15 1.40 50.55
CA ALA A 991 11.87 2.18 51.76
C ALA A 991 12.56 1.55 52.96
N ARG A 992 12.95 2.40 53.92
CA ARG A 992 13.65 1.99 55.14
C ARG A 992 13.10 2.72 56.34
N MET A 993 12.86 1.98 57.41
CA MET A 993 12.50 2.53 58.71
C MET A 993 13.31 1.82 59.79
N THR A 994 13.87 2.58 60.73
CA THR A 994 14.49 2.06 61.94
C THR A 994 13.75 2.60 63.15
N THR A 995 13.41 1.74 64.10
CA THR A 995 12.81 2.11 65.38
C THR A 995 13.44 1.31 66.52
N LYS A 996 13.20 1.71 67.77
CA LYS A 996 13.61 0.96 68.96
C LYS A 996 12.59 -0.11 69.29
N LEU A 997 13.01 -1.37 69.32
CA LEU A 997 12.27 -2.50 69.87
C LEU A 997 12.68 -2.67 71.33
N ALA A 998 11.77 -2.40 72.26
CA ALA A 998 11.95 -2.64 73.68
C ALA A 998 11.53 -4.08 74.04
N ILE A 999 12.40 -4.81 74.73
CA ILE A 999 12.19 -6.19 75.15
C ILE A 999 12.19 -6.27 76.68
N GLU A 1000 11.00 -6.48 77.24
CA GLU A 1000 10.74 -6.64 78.68
C GLU A 1000 10.90 -8.09 79.13
#